data_AF-A0A358EP67-F1
#
_entry.id   AF-A0A358EP67-F1
#
_cell.length_a   1.000
_cell.length_b   1.000
_cell.length_c   1.000
_cell.angle_alpha   90.00
_cell.angle_beta   90.00
_cell.angle_gamma   90.00
#
_symmetry.space_group_name_H-M   'P 1'
#
loop_
_entity.id
_entity.type
_entity.pdbx_description
1 polymer ?
#
loop_
_entity_poly.entity_id
_entity_poly.type
_entity_poly.pdbx_seq_one_letter_code
_entity_poly.pdbx_strand_id
1 'polypeptide(L)'
;MMLGPDQLVRYKEAARKAMASAIVDPDKPEVHRASAKWEHNKPGKDGLSKAEIGVYQGPGVGRKTVGLKSWPKTGEFRIQVKASGSFPNGFKEVPLRLVMGTDLRHDSGSGVYQEVGTVHLTNTFDNPRVFEFRGRIENIPVQPPSKNRKKIRPSSITITAQNIFDNGELNDHRKSGFDASWSVMAPRVILQSLEFEAPVVRVWPPEHHTRILFESPLRKTKTGEYAYAVIKRFMSRAFRRPVTKDEVDHYYRIYRIYDAEFDTLEQAMRETLAMVLISPQFLYHMAVDNAAATKQYELASRLSYFLWGSMPDKELFDLAAAGKLNARPVIEAQTRRLLADKRAEDFFENFTTQWLSIAKMKTVNINRDLFPRFLYTVHIGARLGQEQQFRPTIRDYMHEETVGFISELIRKNASVINIVDSDFAYLNEPLAVHYGIGGVQGLGFRVVPLKPEHRLGGLLTQGSVLVGNSTGSAPHPIYRAVWLREAILGDEVKPPPAEVPALSDSAGDSADEAVSIKNLLALHREKESCRDCHVRLDPWGVPFERYSAIGKYQPFVPKDKVRVRGFKHKQDKTLAGYQEYLKSIYTEEVDASSRVPHGPVVNGMQELKKYLLKERKDEIAENVIRRLMTYGIGRELTYRDRFEVKKLLKQSQENGYKLQDLIISICHSPTFTGNLNRE
;
A
#
# COMPACT_ATOMS: atom_id res chain seq x y z
N MET A 1 15.27 18.68 -18.84
CA MET A 1 15.29 17.48 -18.00
C MET A 1 16.06 16.41 -18.75
N MET A 2 17.19 15.95 -18.24
CA MET A 2 18.09 15.02 -18.95
C MET A 2 17.90 13.62 -18.40
N LEU A 3 17.23 12.74 -19.15
CA LEU A 3 17.28 11.30 -18.87
C LEU A 3 18.71 10.84 -19.16
N GLY A 4 19.35 10.20 -18.19
CA GLY A 4 20.67 9.63 -18.39
C GLY A 4 20.63 8.45 -19.36
N PRO A 5 21.73 8.14 -20.09
CA PRO A 5 21.80 6.98 -20.97
C PRO A 5 21.37 5.67 -20.29
N ASP A 6 21.82 5.43 -19.05
CA ASP A 6 21.46 4.23 -18.28
C ASP A 6 19.96 4.14 -17.95
N GLN A 7 19.31 5.27 -17.71
CA GLN A 7 17.86 5.30 -17.48
C GLN A 7 17.12 4.92 -18.76
N LEU A 8 17.56 5.42 -19.92
CA LEU A 8 16.96 5.09 -21.20
C LEU A 8 17.11 3.61 -21.55
N VAL A 9 18.26 3.00 -21.24
CA VAL A 9 18.46 1.55 -21.40
C VAL A 9 17.44 0.76 -20.57
N ARG A 10 17.26 1.12 -19.28
CA ARG A 10 16.28 0.45 -18.40
C ARG A 10 14.85 0.64 -18.87
N TYR A 11 14.48 1.84 -19.34
CA TYR A 11 13.16 2.09 -19.90
C TYR A 11 12.92 1.29 -21.17
N LYS A 12 13.92 1.17 -22.04
CA LYS A 12 13.84 0.34 -23.25
C LYS A 12 13.65 -1.13 -22.92
N GLU A 13 14.40 -1.66 -21.95
CA GLU A 13 14.22 -3.04 -21.47
C GLU A 13 12.81 -3.28 -20.91
N ALA A 14 12.31 -2.35 -20.09
CA ALA A 14 10.95 -2.42 -19.55
C ALA A 14 9.89 -2.37 -20.67
N ALA A 15 10.05 -1.46 -21.64
CA ALA A 15 9.16 -1.34 -22.79
C ALA A 15 9.15 -2.60 -23.66
N ARG A 16 10.33 -3.18 -23.95
CA ARG A 16 10.45 -4.46 -24.67
C ARG A 16 9.77 -5.59 -23.92
N LYS A 17 10.00 -5.69 -22.61
CA LYS A 17 9.33 -6.71 -21.77
C LYS A 17 7.81 -6.55 -21.82
N ALA A 18 7.30 -5.31 -21.73
CA ALA A 18 5.87 -5.03 -21.85
C ALA A 18 5.32 -5.41 -23.23
N MET A 19 6.02 -5.08 -24.33
CA MET A 19 5.58 -5.43 -25.69
C MET A 19 5.64 -6.93 -25.98
N ALA A 20 6.68 -7.63 -25.52
CA ALA A 20 6.75 -9.10 -25.59
C ALA A 20 5.64 -9.80 -24.80
N SER A 21 5.14 -9.12 -23.76
CA SER A 21 4.00 -9.58 -22.96
C SER A 21 2.66 -9.26 -23.64
N ALA A 22 2.55 -8.14 -24.34
CA ALA A 22 1.30 -7.68 -24.96
C ALA A 22 1.07 -8.25 -26.37
N ILE A 23 2.12 -8.42 -27.16
CA ILE A 23 2.06 -8.96 -28.52
C ILE A 23 2.71 -10.34 -28.46
N VAL A 24 1.91 -11.39 -28.46
CA VAL A 24 2.40 -12.78 -28.50
C VAL A 24 2.77 -13.23 -29.91
N ASP A 25 3.54 -14.31 -30.03
CA ASP A 25 3.90 -14.90 -31.32
C ASP A 25 2.66 -15.50 -32.02
N PRO A 26 2.63 -15.53 -33.36
CA PRO A 26 1.46 -16.03 -34.10
C PRO A 26 1.21 -17.51 -33.83
N ASP A 27 2.27 -18.31 -33.69
CA ASP A 27 2.17 -19.73 -33.41
C ASP A 27 1.64 -19.99 -32.00
N LYS A 28 0.82 -21.04 -31.88
CA LYS A 28 0.27 -21.44 -30.60
C LYS A 28 1.41 -21.96 -29.70
N PRO A 29 1.60 -21.40 -28.49
CA PRO A 29 2.70 -21.78 -27.62
C PRO A 29 2.48 -23.15 -27.00
N GLU A 30 3.58 -23.79 -26.59
CA GLU A 30 3.54 -24.97 -25.73
C GLU A 30 2.90 -24.62 -24.38
N VAL A 31 1.96 -25.45 -23.92
CA VAL A 31 1.27 -25.25 -22.63
C VAL A 31 1.98 -26.06 -21.56
N HIS A 32 2.53 -25.35 -20.58
CA HIS A 32 3.16 -25.91 -19.41
C HIS A 32 2.10 -26.19 -18.34
N ARG A 33 2.08 -27.41 -17.80
CA ARG A 33 1.13 -27.84 -16.78
C ARG A 33 1.84 -28.42 -15.57
N ALA A 34 1.29 -28.16 -14.39
CA ALA A 34 1.66 -28.83 -13.15
C ALA A 34 0.41 -29.10 -12.33
N SER A 35 0.37 -30.24 -11.64
CA SER A 35 -0.74 -30.54 -10.74
C SER A 35 -0.26 -31.31 -9.52
N ALA A 36 -1.00 -31.15 -8.43
CA ALA A 36 -0.84 -31.95 -7.24
C ALA A 36 -2.21 -32.21 -6.61
N LYS A 37 -2.35 -33.39 -5.99
CA LYS A 37 -3.53 -33.79 -5.23
C LYS A 37 -3.10 -34.21 -3.84
N TRP A 38 -3.92 -33.90 -2.85
CA TRP A 38 -3.70 -34.30 -1.47
C TRP A 38 -4.95 -34.99 -0.94
N GLU A 39 -4.76 -36.21 -0.45
CA GLU A 39 -5.82 -36.98 0.19
C GLU A 39 -6.00 -36.55 1.65
N HIS A 40 -7.26 -36.34 2.03
CA HIS A 40 -7.64 -36.05 3.41
C HIS A 40 -7.71 -37.35 4.22
N ASN A 41 -6.53 -37.89 4.55
CA ASN A 41 -6.37 -39.11 5.33
C ASN A 41 -6.38 -38.81 6.85
N LYS A 42 -6.36 -39.86 7.68
CA LYS A 42 -6.32 -39.72 9.15
C LYS A 42 -5.20 -38.75 9.58
N PRO A 43 -5.44 -37.87 10.57
CA PRO A 43 -4.43 -36.95 11.08
C PRO A 43 -3.14 -37.67 11.53
N GLY A 44 -2.00 -37.07 11.24
CA GLY A 44 -0.70 -37.54 11.73
C GLY A 44 -0.48 -37.24 13.22
N LYS A 45 0.73 -37.50 13.74
CA LYS A 45 1.10 -37.22 15.14
C LYS A 45 0.92 -35.75 15.55
N ASP A 46 0.99 -34.84 14.57
CA ASP A 46 0.83 -33.39 14.77
C ASP A 46 -0.64 -32.92 14.70
N GLY A 47 -1.60 -33.86 14.63
CA GLY A 47 -3.05 -33.57 14.63
C GLY A 47 -3.60 -33.06 13.30
N LEU A 48 -2.78 -32.95 12.25
CA LEU A 48 -3.18 -32.51 10.91
C LEU A 48 -3.03 -33.64 9.88
N SER A 49 -3.96 -33.72 8.93
CA SER A 49 -3.86 -34.57 7.74
C SER A 49 -2.89 -34.00 6.69
N LYS A 50 -2.49 -34.83 5.71
CA LYS A 50 -1.66 -34.38 4.59
C LYS A 50 -2.35 -33.39 3.65
N ALA A 51 -3.67 -33.22 3.72
CA ALA A 51 -4.42 -32.22 2.93
C ALA A 51 -4.59 -30.88 3.67
N GLU A 52 -4.42 -30.87 5.00
CA GLU A 52 -4.65 -29.67 5.81
C GLU A 52 -3.46 -28.71 5.82
N ILE A 53 -3.80 -27.42 5.95
CA ILE A 53 -2.90 -26.29 6.16
C ILE A 53 -3.36 -25.59 7.44
N GLY A 54 -2.66 -25.86 8.55
CA GLY A 54 -2.82 -25.15 9.81
C GLY A 54 -2.19 -23.76 9.80
N VAL A 55 -2.42 -23.00 10.87
CA VAL A 55 -1.86 -21.66 11.04
C VAL A 55 -0.35 -21.72 11.32
N TYR A 56 0.09 -22.67 12.14
CA TYR A 56 1.49 -23.03 12.33
C TYR A 56 1.77 -24.40 11.70
N GLN A 57 2.91 -24.55 11.02
CA GLN A 57 3.38 -25.87 10.56
C GLN A 57 4.78 -26.16 11.12
N GLY A 58 4.93 -27.34 11.73
CA GLY A 58 6.26 -27.86 12.05
C GLY A 58 7.00 -28.34 10.80
N PRO A 59 8.32 -28.62 10.88
CA PRO A 59 9.05 -29.26 9.79
C PRO A 59 8.43 -30.63 9.51
N GLY A 60 8.05 -30.89 8.25
CA GLY A 60 7.53 -32.21 7.82
C GLY A 60 6.00 -32.31 7.73
N VAL A 61 5.23 -31.33 8.21
CA VAL A 61 3.76 -31.31 8.03
C VAL A 61 3.41 -30.74 6.65
N GLY A 62 3.40 -31.62 5.65
CA GLY A 62 2.70 -31.46 4.37
C GLY A 62 2.85 -30.12 3.65
N ARG A 63 4.05 -29.83 3.12
CA ARG A 63 4.28 -28.73 2.17
C ARG A 63 3.21 -28.74 1.08
N LYS A 64 2.43 -27.66 0.94
CA LYS A 64 1.47 -27.47 -0.17
C LYS A 64 2.12 -26.63 -1.26
N THR A 65 3.28 -27.12 -1.67
CA THR A 65 4.14 -26.47 -2.65
C THR A 65 4.20 -27.33 -3.90
N VAL A 66 3.87 -26.74 -5.05
CA VAL A 66 3.98 -27.37 -6.36
C VAL A 66 5.13 -26.71 -7.10
N GLY A 67 6.18 -27.49 -7.37
CA GLY A 67 7.29 -27.02 -8.20
C GLY A 67 6.94 -27.08 -9.68
N LEU A 68 7.24 -26.01 -10.42
CA LEU A 68 7.11 -25.98 -11.86
C LEU A 68 8.38 -26.55 -12.50
N LYS A 69 8.22 -27.56 -13.37
CA LYS A 69 9.33 -28.18 -14.11
C LYS A 69 9.76 -27.35 -15.33
N SER A 70 8.80 -26.65 -15.93
CA SER A 70 8.97 -25.73 -17.06
C SER A 70 7.86 -24.69 -17.02
N TRP A 71 8.09 -23.53 -17.63
CA TRP A 71 7.13 -22.42 -17.74
C TRP A 71 7.52 -21.54 -18.94
N PRO A 72 6.57 -20.80 -19.53
CA PRO A 72 6.87 -19.92 -20.65
C PRO A 72 7.56 -18.64 -20.17
N LYS A 73 8.26 -17.93 -21.06
CA LYS A 73 8.90 -16.63 -20.72
C LYS A 73 7.88 -15.53 -20.42
N THR A 74 6.75 -15.53 -21.13
CA THR A 74 5.65 -14.59 -20.98
C THR A 74 4.33 -15.32 -21.10
N GLY A 75 3.27 -14.73 -20.55
CA GLY A 75 1.90 -15.18 -20.75
C GLY A 75 1.09 -15.27 -19.47
N GLU A 76 -0.22 -15.27 -19.65
CA GLU A 76 -1.17 -15.46 -18.55
C GLU A 76 -1.10 -16.91 -18.05
N PHE A 77 -0.99 -17.09 -16.75
CA PHE A 77 -1.18 -18.39 -16.12
C PHE A 77 -2.54 -18.47 -15.43
N ARG A 78 -3.03 -19.69 -15.27
CA ARG A 78 -4.22 -20.01 -14.48
C ARG A 78 -3.87 -21.07 -13.45
N ILE A 79 -4.29 -20.85 -12.21
CA ILE A 79 -4.25 -21.83 -11.13
C ILE A 79 -5.67 -22.13 -10.67
N GLN A 80 -6.08 -23.38 -10.74
CA GLN A 80 -7.33 -23.86 -10.16
C GLN A 80 -7.03 -24.63 -8.89
N VAL A 81 -7.68 -24.22 -7.79
CA VAL A 81 -7.52 -24.83 -6.48
C VAL A 81 -8.86 -25.39 -6.01
N LYS A 82 -8.91 -26.69 -5.74
CA LYS A 82 -10.06 -27.31 -5.06
C LYS A 82 -9.78 -27.32 -3.55
N ALA A 83 -10.53 -26.54 -2.79
CA ALA A 83 -10.31 -26.36 -1.36
C ALA A 83 -11.61 -26.20 -0.56
N SER A 84 -11.49 -26.39 0.74
CA SER A 84 -12.53 -26.18 1.76
C SER A 84 -11.90 -25.75 3.08
N GLY A 85 -12.71 -25.26 4.01
CA GLY A 85 -12.28 -24.92 5.36
C GLY A 85 -12.72 -25.97 6.39
N SER A 86 -11.94 -26.05 7.47
CA SER A 86 -12.34 -26.66 8.74
C SER A 86 -12.40 -25.55 9.79
N PHE A 87 -13.53 -25.44 10.48
CA PHE A 87 -13.82 -24.32 11.39
C PHE A 87 -14.14 -24.81 12.82
N PRO A 88 -13.13 -25.13 13.63
CA PRO A 88 -13.35 -25.41 15.05
C PRO A 88 -13.89 -24.18 15.79
N ASN A 89 -14.41 -24.37 17.02
CA ASN A 89 -14.64 -23.28 17.98
C ASN A 89 -15.50 -22.10 17.47
N GLY A 90 -16.41 -22.33 16.52
CA GLY A 90 -17.35 -21.32 16.03
C GLY A 90 -16.75 -20.31 15.05
N PHE A 91 -15.53 -20.52 14.56
CA PHE A 91 -14.99 -19.74 13.44
C PHE A 91 -15.86 -19.91 12.17
N LYS A 92 -15.84 -18.91 11.29
CA LYS A 92 -16.72 -18.89 10.09
C LYS A 92 -15.97 -18.90 8.78
N GLU A 93 -14.68 -18.60 8.80
CA GLU A 93 -13.87 -18.52 7.60
C GLU A 93 -12.41 -18.86 7.84
N VAL A 94 -11.69 -19.19 6.76
CA VAL A 94 -10.24 -19.32 6.75
C VAL A 94 -9.70 -18.74 5.43
N PRO A 95 -8.76 -17.79 5.48
CA PRO A 95 -8.16 -17.21 4.29
C PRO A 95 -7.08 -18.14 3.71
N LEU A 96 -7.29 -18.57 2.47
CA LEU A 96 -6.34 -19.29 1.64
C LEU A 96 -5.65 -18.30 0.70
N ARG A 97 -4.34 -18.12 0.88
CA ARG A 97 -3.50 -17.34 -0.03
C ARG A 97 -2.64 -18.23 -0.91
N LEU A 98 -2.52 -17.87 -2.19
CA LEU A 98 -1.53 -18.44 -3.09
C LEU A 98 -0.42 -17.43 -3.37
N VAL A 99 0.82 -17.91 -3.31
CA VAL A 99 2.00 -17.15 -3.72
C VAL A 99 2.85 -17.96 -4.70
N MET A 100 3.57 -17.26 -5.57
CA MET A 100 4.47 -17.86 -6.55
C MET A 100 5.87 -17.23 -6.48
N GLY A 101 6.90 -18.07 -6.61
CA GLY A 101 8.28 -17.61 -6.72
C GLY A 101 9.27 -18.63 -6.19
N THR A 102 10.21 -18.17 -5.37
CA THR A 102 11.18 -19.07 -4.71
C THR A 102 10.48 -20.04 -3.74
N ASP A 103 11.08 -21.23 -3.55
CA ASP A 103 10.57 -22.20 -2.58
C ASP A 103 10.54 -21.56 -1.18
N LEU A 104 9.34 -21.33 -0.69
CA LEU A 104 9.13 -20.91 0.69
C LEU A 104 9.27 -22.16 1.54
N ARG A 105 10.46 -22.36 2.13
CA ARG A 105 10.48 -23.17 3.35
C ARG A 105 9.59 -22.43 4.34
N HIS A 106 8.61 -23.13 4.88
CA HIS A 106 7.62 -22.57 5.80
C HIS A 106 8.24 -21.76 6.96
N ASP A 107 9.51 -22.04 7.30
CA ASP A 107 10.28 -21.41 8.36
C ASP A 107 11.35 -20.40 7.90
N SER A 108 11.67 -20.28 6.60
CA SER A 108 12.89 -19.57 6.17
C SER A 108 12.72 -18.10 5.78
N GLY A 109 11.50 -17.61 5.56
CA GLY A 109 11.16 -16.17 5.44
C GLY A 109 11.96 -15.29 4.46
N SER A 110 12.90 -15.86 3.70
CA SER A 110 13.94 -15.16 2.93
C SER A 110 13.78 -15.30 1.42
N GLY A 111 12.69 -15.91 0.98
CA GLY A 111 12.38 -16.10 -0.43
C GLY A 111 11.73 -14.87 -1.06
N VAL A 112 12.10 -14.56 -2.30
CA VAL A 112 11.37 -13.58 -3.12
C VAL A 112 10.18 -14.28 -3.76
N TYR A 113 8.99 -13.71 -3.59
CA TYR A 113 7.75 -14.25 -4.12
C TYR A 113 6.76 -13.13 -4.47
N GLN A 114 5.76 -13.46 -5.27
CA GLN A 114 4.65 -12.62 -5.65
C GLN A 114 3.35 -13.24 -5.13
N GLU A 115 2.49 -12.44 -4.48
CA GLU A 115 1.13 -12.87 -4.18
C GLU A 115 0.33 -13.01 -5.48
N VAL A 116 -0.33 -14.16 -5.64
CA VAL A 116 -1.25 -14.42 -6.75
C VAL A 116 -2.66 -13.98 -6.36
N GLY A 117 -3.05 -14.23 -5.11
CA GLY A 117 -4.31 -13.76 -4.54
C GLY A 117 -4.73 -14.56 -3.31
N THR A 118 -5.80 -14.09 -2.70
CA THR A 118 -6.38 -14.64 -1.46
C THR A 118 -7.88 -14.89 -1.63
N VAL A 119 -8.37 -16.04 -1.15
CA VAL A 119 -9.80 -16.36 -1.07
C VAL A 119 -10.18 -16.74 0.36
N HIS A 120 -11.36 -16.32 0.80
CA HIS A 120 -11.89 -16.64 2.14
C HIS A 120 -12.80 -17.85 2.02
N LEU A 121 -12.35 -19.00 2.54
CA LEU A 121 -13.10 -20.24 2.48
C LEU A 121 -14.15 -20.23 3.60
N THR A 122 -15.41 -20.37 3.20
CA THR A 122 -16.57 -20.55 4.10
C THR A 122 -17.27 -21.90 3.89
N ASN A 123 -16.84 -22.64 2.86
CA ASN A 123 -17.35 -23.97 2.54
C ASN A 123 -16.66 -25.04 3.38
N THR A 124 -17.38 -26.09 3.74
CA THR A 124 -16.88 -27.21 4.56
C THR A 124 -16.28 -28.32 3.71
N PHE A 125 -15.61 -29.27 4.36
CA PHE A 125 -15.00 -30.44 3.72
C PHE A 125 -15.98 -31.25 2.85
N ASP A 126 -17.25 -31.37 3.28
CA ASP A 126 -18.29 -32.11 2.56
C ASP A 126 -18.71 -31.42 1.26
N ASN A 127 -18.43 -30.12 1.12
CA ASN A 127 -18.76 -29.32 -0.06
C ASN A 127 -17.53 -28.52 -0.55
N PRO A 128 -16.51 -29.19 -1.10
CA PRO A 128 -15.31 -28.52 -1.60
C PRO A 128 -15.63 -27.70 -2.85
N ARG A 129 -15.05 -26.50 -2.97
CA ARG A 129 -15.23 -25.60 -4.10
C ARG A 129 -13.93 -25.43 -4.89
N VAL A 130 -14.06 -25.08 -6.16
CA VAL A 130 -12.93 -24.74 -7.03
C VAL A 130 -12.80 -23.23 -7.11
N PHE A 131 -11.60 -22.73 -6.85
CA PHE A 131 -11.23 -21.32 -6.93
C PHE A 131 -10.21 -21.13 -8.05
N GLU A 132 -10.38 -20.07 -8.82
CA GLU A 132 -9.49 -19.77 -9.95
C GLU A 132 -8.68 -18.51 -9.65
N PHE A 133 -7.37 -18.61 -9.83
CA PHE A 133 -6.41 -17.52 -9.72
C PHE A 133 -5.71 -17.33 -11.07
N ARG A 134 -5.43 -16.08 -11.42
CA ARG A 134 -4.78 -15.71 -12.68
C ARG A 134 -3.69 -14.69 -12.42
N GLY A 135 -2.70 -14.68 -13.30
CA GLY A 135 -1.61 -13.72 -13.26
C GLY A 135 -0.74 -13.84 -14.50
N ARG A 136 0.39 -13.13 -14.52
CA ARG A 136 1.33 -13.14 -15.65
C ARG A 136 2.68 -13.73 -15.20
N ILE A 137 3.20 -14.72 -15.94
CA ILE A 137 4.38 -15.49 -15.53
C ILE A 137 5.64 -14.61 -15.42
N GLU A 138 5.73 -13.59 -16.26
CA GLU A 138 6.85 -12.64 -16.31
C GLU A 138 6.92 -11.69 -15.10
N ASN A 139 5.87 -11.65 -14.28
CA ASN A 139 5.83 -10.92 -13.00
C ASN A 139 6.26 -11.81 -11.82
N ILE A 140 6.43 -13.11 -12.04
CA ILE A 140 6.79 -14.06 -10.99
C ILE A 140 8.32 -14.11 -10.82
N PRO A 141 8.84 -13.88 -9.60
CA PRO A 141 10.26 -14.04 -9.32
C PRO A 141 10.75 -15.47 -9.59
N VAL A 142 11.86 -15.61 -10.30
CA VAL A 142 12.46 -16.92 -10.59
C VAL A 142 13.62 -17.17 -9.64
N GLN A 143 13.64 -18.35 -8.99
CA GLN A 143 14.81 -18.76 -8.24
C GLN A 143 15.97 -19.03 -9.21
N PRO A 144 17.12 -18.33 -9.07
CA PRO A 144 18.24 -18.55 -9.96
C PRO A 144 18.85 -19.94 -9.75
N PRO A 145 19.53 -20.49 -10.78
CA PRO A 145 20.19 -21.78 -10.65
C PRO A 145 21.28 -21.71 -9.59
N SER A 146 21.50 -22.80 -8.86
CA SER A 146 22.54 -22.87 -7.82
C SER A 146 23.40 -24.12 -7.96
N LYS A 147 24.69 -23.97 -7.68
CA LYS A 147 25.67 -25.07 -7.72
C LYS A 147 25.93 -25.57 -6.30
N ASN A 148 25.74 -26.87 -6.05
CA ASN A 148 26.11 -27.46 -4.76
C ASN A 148 26.92 -28.74 -4.96
N ARG A 149 28.19 -28.70 -4.50
CA ARG A 149 29.23 -29.76 -4.36
C ARG A 149 29.42 -30.84 -5.46
N LYS A 150 28.58 -30.92 -6.50
CA LYS A 150 28.68 -31.67 -7.78
C LYS A 150 27.38 -31.65 -8.62
N LYS A 151 26.28 -31.05 -8.16
CA LYS A 151 25.01 -30.94 -8.90
C LYS A 151 24.61 -29.49 -9.15
N ILE A 152 24.18 -29.17 -10.37
CA ILE A 152 23.53 -27.91 -10.71
C ILE A 152 22.04 -28.09 -10.44
N ARG A 153 21.48 -27.27 -9.55
CA ARG A 153 20.04 -27.12 -9.41
C ARG A 153 19.59 -26.10 -10.46
N PRO A 154 18.69 -26.48 -11.40
CA PRO A 154 18.18 -25.53 -12.38
C PRO A 154 17.37 -24.43 -11.69
N SER A 155 17.05 -23.37 -12.45
CA SER A 155 16.06 -22.39 -12.02
C SER A 155 14.75 -23.07 -11.66
N SER A 156 14.00 -22.48 -10.73
CA SER A 156 12.70 -23.03 -10.34
C SER A 156 11.71 -21.94 -9.94
N ILE A 157 10.44 -22.18 -10.23
CA ILE A 157 9.29 -21.47 -9.67
C ILE A 157 8.49 -22.48 -8.85
N THR A 158 7.99 -22.05 -7.70
CA THR A 158 7.09 -22.83 -6.87
C THR A 158 5.78 -22.08 -6.67
N ILE A 159 4.68 -22.83 -6.57
CA ILE A 159 3.36 -22.33 -6.15
C ILE A 159 3.13 -22.83 -4.74
N THR A 160 2.92 -21.94 -3.78
CA THR A 160 2.71 -22.31 -2.37
C THR A 160 1.34 -21.83 -1.89
N ALA A 161 0.52 -22.78 -1.41
CA ALA A 161 -0.73 -22.49 -0.74
C ALA A 161 -0.52 -22.28 0.76
N GLN A 162 -1.18 -21.26 1.32
CA GLN A 162 -0.95 -20.79 2.68
C GLN A 162 -2.27 -20.52 3.40
N ASN A 163 -2.34 -20.87 4.68
CA ASN A 163 -3.37 -20.41 5.59
C ASN A 163 -2.86 -19.17 6.32
N ILE A 164 -3.38 -18.00 5.96
CA ILE A 164 -2.95 -16.71 6.56
C ILE A 164 -3.87 -16.25 7.70
N PHE A 165 -4.70 -17.15 8.26
CA PHE A 165 -5.59 -16.81 9.37
C PHE A 165 -4.85 -16.11 10.50
N ASP A 166 -5.46 -15.04 11.00
CA ASP A 166 -5.02 -14.25 12.13
C ASP A 166 -6.24 -13.62 12.80
N ASN A 167 -6.39 -13.86 14.10
CA ASN A 167 -7.42 -13.25 14.94
C ASN A 167 -6.84 -12.20 15.90
N GLY A 168 -5.59 -11.76 15.70
CA GLY A 168 -4.88 -10.81 16.57
C GLY A 168 -4.26 -11.41 17.82
N GLU A 169 -4.47 -12.72 18.08
CA GLU A 169 -4.01 -13.41 19.29
C GLU A 169 -3.02 -14.55 18.99
N LEU A 170 -2.60 -14.71 17.73
CA LEU A 170 -1.69 -15.77 17.29
C LEU A 170 -0.50 -15.99 18.25
N ASN A 171 0.20 -14.91 18.61
CA ASN A 171 1.37 -14.99 19.48
C ASN A 171 1.07 -15.41 20.93
N ASP A 172 -0.18 -15.31 21.39
CA ASP A 172 -0.57 -15.66 22.77
C ASP A 172 -0.53 -17.18 23.00
N HIS A 173 -0.75 -17.95 21.94
CA HIS A 173 -0.87 -19.40 22.01
C HIS A 173 0.44 -20.14 21.74
N ARG A 174 1.49 -19.43 21.31
CA ARG A 174 2.73 -20.03 20.85
C ARG A 174 3.70 -20.28 22.00
N LYS A 175 3.90 -21.55 22.39
CA LYS A 175 4.90 -21.94 23.41
C LYS A 175 6.33 -22.05 22.85
N SER A 176 6.47 -22.40 21.57
CA SER A 176 7.76 -22.50 20.88
C SER A 176 7.64 -22.34 19.36
N GLY A 177 8.79 -22.29 18.67
CA GLY A 177 8.88 -22.05 17.23
C GLY A 177 8.04 -22.99 16.35
N PHE A 178 7.78 -24.20 16.81
CA PHE A 178 7.14 -25.29 16.04
C PHE A 178 5.90 -25.87 16.72
N ASP A 179 5.32 -25.18 17.71
CA ASP A 179 4.13 -25.65 18.41
C ASP A 179 2.88 -25.58 17.50
N ALA A 180 2.44 -26.75 17.01
CA ALA A 180 1.25 -26.88 16.18
C ALA A 180 -0.04 -27.15 16.99
N SER A 181 0.03 -27.19 18.33
CA SER A 181 -1.12 -27.54 19.17
C SER A 181 -2.29 -26.55 19.02
N TRP A 182 -2.02 -25.29 18.68
CA TRP A 182 -3.08 -24.33 18.40
C TRP A 182 -3.69 -24.50 16.99
N SER A 183 -2.95 -25.07 16.03
CA SER A 183 -3.45 -25.28 14.66
C SER A 183 -4.68 -26.19 14.60
N VAL A 184 -4.84 -27.13 15.54
CA VAL A 184 -6.05 -27.98 15.63
C VAL A 184 -7.26 -27.25 16.20
N MET A 185 -7.04 -26.16 16.95
CA MET A 185 -8.10 -25.30 17.52
C MET A 185 -8.44 -24.10 16.63
N ALA A 186 -7.56 -23.74 15.70
CA ALA A 186 -7.75 -22.66 14.75
C ALA A 186 -8.36 -23.14 13.42
N PRO A 187 -8.90 -22.23 12.58
CA PRO A 187 -9.37 -22.56 11.25
C PRO A 187 -8.25 -23.09 10.36
N ARG A 188 -8.58 -24.09 9.53
CA ARG A 188 -7.62 -24.76 8.64
C ARG A 188 -8.14 -24.81 7.23
N VAL A 189 -7.23 -24.67 6.27
CA VAL A 189 -7.54 -24.95 4.86
C VAL A 189 -7.36 -26.44 4.63
N ILE A 190 -8.34 -27.09 3.99
CA ILE A 190 -8.21 -28.43 3.43
C ILE A 190 -8.04 -28.29 1.91
N LEU A 191 -6.82 -28.53 1.43
CA LEU A 191 -6.46 -28.43 0.02
C LEU A 191 -6.57 -29.81 -0.63
N GLN A 192 -7.50 -30.00 -1.57
CA GLN A 192 -7.70 -31.26 -2.27
C GLN A 192 -6.85 -31.36 -3.55
N SER A 193 -6.82 -30.28 -4.35
CA SER A 193 -5.99 -30.23 -5.55
C SER A 193 -5.55 -28.81 -5.90
N LEU A 194 -4.44 -28.72 -6.62
CA LEU A 194 -3.93 -27.52 -7.26
C LEU A 194 -3.51 -27.88 -8.68
N GLU A 195 -4.02 -27.15 -9.66
CA GLU A 195 -3.73 -27.35 -11.08
C GLU A 195 -3.26 -26.02 -11.68
N PHE A 196 -2.08 -26.01 -12.27
CA PHE A 196 -1.47 -24.87 -12.94
C PHE A 196 -1.40 -25.13 -14.43
N GLU A 197 -1.69 -24.08 -15.21
CA GLU A 197 -1.38 -24.03 -16.64
C GLU A 197 -0.85 -22.65 -17.05
N ALA A 198 0.13 -22.64 -17.95
CA ALA A 198 0.61 -21.42 -18.60
C ALA A 198 1.23 -21.72 -19.99
N PRO A 199 1.00 -20.90 -21.01
CA PRO A 199 0.05 -19.81 -21.01
C PRO A 199 -1.40 -20.33 -21.13
N VAL A 200 -2.39 -19.51 -20.78
CA VAL A 200 -3.81 -19.82 -21.02
C VAL A 200 -4.10 -19.66 -22.51
N VAL A 201 -4.36 -20.78 -23.21
CA VAL A 201 -4.50 -20.84 -24.69
C VAL A 201 -5.94 -21.07 -25.17
N ARG A 202 -6.96 -20.75 -24.36
CA ARG A 202 -8.38 -20.97 -24.76
C ARG A 202 -8.73 -20.21 -26.05
N VAL A 203 -8.16 -19.03 -26.22
CA VAL A 203 -8.24 -18.21 -27.44
C VAL A 203 -6.82 -17.77 -27.77
N TRP A 204 -6.39 -17.99 -29.03
CA TRP A 204 -5.08 -17.57 -29.50
C TRP A 204 -5.20 -16.88 -30.87
N PRO A 205 -4.61 -15.68 -31.05
CA PRO A 205 -3.95 -14.85 -30.03
C PRO A 205 -4.91 -14.34 -28.92
N PRO A 206 -4.40 -13.98 -27.73
CA PRO A 206 -5.22 -13.49 -26.63
C PRO A 206 -5.75 -12.07 -26.89
N GLU A 207 -6.78 -11.65 -26.15
CA GLU A 207 -7.45 -10.36 -26.32
C GLU A 207 -6.48 -9.16 -26.25
N HIS A 208 -5.48 -9.22 -25.36
CA HIS A 208 -4.50 -8.14 -25.25
C HIS A 208 -3.60 -7.99 -26.50
N HIS A 209 -3.34 -9.08 -27.23
CA HIS A 209 -2.68 -9.03 -28.54
C HIS A 209 -3.62 -8.41 -29.57
N THR A 210 -4.85 -8.93 -29.72
CA THR A 210 -5.78 -8.49 -30.76
C THR A 210 -6.30 -7.07 -30.56
N ARG A 211 -6.27 -6.55 -29.33
CA ARG A 211 -6.51 -5.14 -29.04
C ARG A 211 -5.47 -4.20 -29.66
N ILE A 212 -4.23 -4.68 -29.85
CA ILE A 212 -3.13 -3.91 -30.47
C ILE A 212 -3.06 -4.27 -31.96
N LEU A 213 -2.85 -5.55 -32.27
CA LEU A 213 -2.84 -6.11 -33.63
C LEU A 213 -4.25 -6.60 -33.99
N PHE A 214 -5.12 -5.65 -34.33
CA PHE A 214 -6.53 -5.90 -34.60
C PHE A 214 -6.79 -6.61 -35.93
N GLU A 215 -7.92 -7.31 -36.03
CA GLU A 215 -8.29 -7.98 -37.27
C GLU A 215 -8.56 -6.98 -38.39
N SER A 216 -7.92 -7.19 -39.54
CA SER A 216 -8.10 -6.36 -40.74
C SER A 216 -7.68 -7.13 -41.99
N PRO A 217 -8.43 -7.04 -43.10
CA PRO A 217 -8.00 -7.60 -44.39
C PRO A 217 -6.66 -7.04 -44.87
N LEU A 218 -6.29 -5.82 -44.44
CA LEU A 218 -5.01 -5.19 -44.77
C LEU A 218 -3.82 -5.99 -44.26
N ARG A 219 -3.98 -6.76 -43.18
CA ARG A 219 -2.89 -7.57 -42.60
C ARG A 219 -2.31 -8.59 -43.60
N LYS A 220 -3.12 -9.09 -44.54
CA LYS A 220 -2.71 -10.05 -45.57
C LYS A 220 -2.48 -9.39 -46.94
N THR A 221 -3.25 -8.35 -47.24
CA THR A 221 -3.25 -7.74 -48.59
C THR A 221 -2.26 -6.59 -48.71
N LYS A 222 -2.03 -5.85 -47.62
CA LYS A 222 -1.24 -4.61 -47.59
C LYS A 222 -0.61 -4.39 -46.20
N THR A 223 0.35 -5.25 -45.84
CA THR A 223 0.94 -5.28 -44.50
C THR A 223 1.48 -3.93 -44.02
N GLY A 224 2.09 -3.14 -44.92
CA GLY A 224 2.57 -1.79 -44.59
C GLY A 224 1.45 -0.81 -44.20
N GLU A 225 0.32 -0.80 -44.92
CA GLU A 225 -0.84 0.03 -44.56
C GLU A 225 -1.45 -0.42 -43.22
N TYR A 226 -1.46 -1.73 -42.96
CA TYR A 226 -1.89 -2.28 -41.67
C TYR A 226 -0.97 -1.85 -40.52
N ALA A 227 0.35 -2.00 -40.67
CA ALA A 227 1.33 -1.59 -39.66
C ALA A 227 1.21 -0.09 -39.36
N TYR A 228 1.05 0.75 -40.39
CA TYR A 228 0.81 2.17 -40.23
C TYR A 228 -0.43 2.46 -39.36
N ALA A 229 -1.55 1.76 -39.62
CA ALA A 229 -2.78 1.91 -38.85
C ALA A 229 -2.61 1.45 -37.39
N VAL A 230 -1.87 0.36 -37.14
CA VAL A 230 -1.56 -0.11 -35.78
C VAL A 230 -0.71 0.92 -35.03
N ILE A 231 0.37 1.41 -35.64
CA ILE A 231 1.26 2.42 -35.05
C ILE A 231 0.45 3.67 -34.70
N LYS A 232 -0.35 4.19 -35.63
CA LYS A 232 -1.21 5.36 -35.39
C LYS A 232 -2.16 5.16 -34.22
N ARG A 233 -2.85 4.01 -34.15
CA ARG A 233 -3.80 3.69 -33.07
C ARG A 233 -3.11 3.56 -31.72
N PHE A 234 -1.95 2.89 -31.68
CA PHE A 234 -1.18 2.71 -30.46
C PHE A 234 -0.62 4.04 -29.96
N MET A 235 0.02 4.81 -30.83
CA MET A 235 0.58 6.11 -30.48
C MET A 235 -0.48 7.09 -30.00
N SER A 236 -1.69 7.09 -30.59
CA SER A 236 -2.77 7.97 -30.13
C SER A 236 -3.15 7.72 -28.66
N ARG A 237 -3.05 6.46 -28.21
CA ARG A 237 -3.29 6.09 -26.81
C ARG A 237 -2.07 6.38 -25.94
N ALA A 238 -0.87 6.01 -26.40
CA ALA A 238 0.38 6.23 -25.67
C ALA A 238 0.64 7.73 -25.41
N PHE A 239 0.39 8.57 -26.40
CA PHE A 239 0.58 10.03 -26.32
C PHE A 239 -0.66 10.72 -25.78
N ARG A 240 -1.75 9.97 -25.54
CA ARG A 240 -3.00 10.43 -24.93
C ARG A 240 -3.72 11.53 -25.73
N ARG A 241 -3.51 11.57 -27.05
CA ARG A 241 -4.11 12.52 -28.00
C ARG A 241 -4.04 12.00 -29.43
N PRO A 242 -4.78 12.58 -30.38
CA PRO A 242 -4.56 12.34 -31.81
C PRO A 242 -3.11 12.66 -32.20
N VAL A 243 -2.49 11.77 -32.96
CA VAL A 243 -1.13 11.94 -33.50
C VAL A 243 -1.17 12.53 -34.90
N THR A 244 -0.17 13.36 -35.21
CA THR A 244 -0.02 13.94 -36.55
C THR A 244 0.51 12.90 -37.54
N LYS A 245 0.38 13.19 -38.83
CA LYS A 245 0.95 12.33 -39.87
C LYS A 245 2.47 12.19 -39.72
N ASP A 246 3.17 13.30 -39.50
CA ASP A 246 4.64 13.31 -39.38
C ASP A 246 5.14 12.48 -38.19
N GLU A 247 4.40 12.50 -37.08
CA GLU A 247 4.68 11.65 -35.92
C GLU A 247 4.58 10.17 -36.28
N VAL A 248 3.50 9.76 -36.95
CA VAL A 248 3.33 8.36 -37.37
C VAL A 248 4.36 7.98 -38.41
N ASP A 249 4.64 8.84 -39.38
CA ASP A 249 5.62 8.62 -40.46
C ASP A 249 7.02 8.38 -39.88
N HIS A 250 7.38 9.07 -38.78
CA HIS A 250 8.65 8.84 -38.07
C HIS A 250 8.76 7.41 -37.53
N TYR A 251 7.76 6.94 -36.78
CA TYR A 251 7.77 5.57 -36.23
C TYR A 251 7.55 4.51 -37.30
N TYR A 252 6.85 4.83 -38.39
CA TYR A 252 6.71 3.94 -39.52
C TYR A 252 8.04 3.71 -40.25
N ARG A 253 8.93 4.71 -40.33
CA ARG A 253 10.30 4.50 -40.83
C ARG A 253 11.10 3.56 -39.93
N ILE A 254 10.94 3.66 -38.61
CA ILE A 254 11.55 2.73 -37.65
C ILE A 254 11.01 1.31 -37.86
N TYR A 255 9.70 1.16 -38.02
CA TYR A 255 9.07 -0.12 -38.35
C TYR A 255 9.67 -0.74 -39.62
N ARG A 256 9.84 0.04 -40.69
CA ARG A 256 10.43 -0.48 -41.95
C ARG A 256 11.86 -1.01 -41.79
N ILE A 257 12.63 -0.49 -40.84
CA ILE A 257 13.96 -1.01 -40.53
C ILE A 257 13.83 -2.38 -39.86
N TYR A 258 12.97 -2.50 -38.85
CA TYR A 258 12.75 -3.75 -38.13
C TYR A 258 12.04 -4.82 -38.98
N ASP A 259 11.11 -4.43 -39.84
CA ASP A 259 10.42 -5.32 -40.78
C ASP A 259 11.40 -5.97 -41.78
N ALA A 260 12.51 -5.30 -42.09
CA ALA A 260 13.58 -5.88 -42.92
C ALA A 260 14.54 -6.79 -42.14
N GLU A 261 14.56 -6.71 -40.81
CA GLU A 261 15.46 -7.47 -39.93
C GLU A 261 14.78 -8.72 -39.32
N PHE A 262 13.47 -8.67 -39.09
CA PHE A 262 12.70 -9.71 -38.41
C PHE A 262 11.82 -10.53 -39.36
N ASP A 263 11.61 -11.79 -39.02
CA ASP A 263 10.83 -12.73 -39.83
C ASP A 263 9.31 -12.52 -39.73
N THR A 264 8.84 -11.83 -38.67
CA THR A 264 7.41 -11.68 -38.38
C THR A 264 7.03 -10.24 -38.07
N LEU A 265 5.81 -9.88 -38.47
CA LEU A 265 5.20 -8.59 -38.15
C LEU A 265 5.18 -8.34 -36.64
N GLU A 266 4.86 -9.36 -35.84
CA GLU A 266 4.84 -9.30 -34.38
C GLU A 266 6.17 -8.84 -33.80
N GLN A 267 7.29 -9.41 -34.26
CA GLN A 267 8.63 -9.04 -33.80
C GLN A 267 8.97 -7.59 -34.16
N ALA A 268 8.73 -7.20 -35.42
CA ALA A 268 8.96 -5.82 -35.87
C ALA A 268 8.09 -4.80 -35.12
N MET A 269 6.83 -5.16 -34.85
CA MET A 269 5.90 -4.32 -34.08
C MET A 269 6.30 -4.20 -32.61
N ARG A 270 6.77 -5.27 -31.96
CA ARG A 270 7.24 -5.20 -30.55
C ARG A 270 8.35 -4.16 -30.38
N GLU A 271 9.35 -4.19 -31.26
CA GLU A 271 10.46 -3.25 -31.21
C GLU A 271 10.02 -1.82 -31.54
N THR A 272 9.20 -1.66 -32.59
CA THR A 272 8.65 -0.34 -32.98
C THR A 272 7.84 0.29 -31.84
N LEU A 273 6.91 -0.46 -31.23
CA LEU A 273 6.06 0.07 -30.17
C LEU A 273 6.84 0.26 -28.86
N ALA A 274 7.89 -0.53 -28.60
CA ALA A 274 8.79 -0.27 -27.47
C ALA A 274 9.49 1.10 -27.63
N MET A 275 9.86 1.50 -28.86
CA MET A 275 10.40 2.83 -29.13
C MET A 275 9.38 3.96 -28.88
N VAL A 276 8.08 3.70 -29.10
CA VAL A 276 7.00 4.64 -28.73
C VAL A 276 6.94 4.83 -27.21
N LEU A 277 7.08 3.75 -26.44
CA LEU A 277 7.00 3.76 -24.97
C LEU A 277 8.22 4.36 -24.26
N ILE A 278 9.31 4.66 -24.97
CA ILE A 278 10.45 5.40 -24.41
C ILE A 278 10.55 6.84 -24.94
N SER A 279 9.54 7.27 -25.71
CA SER A 279 9.48 8.62 -26.24
C SER A 279 9.16 9.64 -25.14
N PRO A 280 9.62 10.90 -25.26
CA PRO A 280 9.24 11.97 -24.34
C PRO A 280 7.72 12.15 -24.22
N GLN A 281 6.96 11.97 -25.30
CA GLN A 281 5.51 12.13 -25.35
C GLN A 281 4.76 11.05 -24.53
N PHE A 282 5.38 9.88 -24.35
CA PHE A 282 4.85 8.85 -23.45
C PHE A 282 5.35 9.05 -22.01
N LEU A 283 6.64 9.30 -21.82
CA LEU A 283 7.25 9.40 -20.49
C LEU A 283 6.79 10.65 -19.71
N TYR A 284 6.39 11.72 -20.40
CA TYR A 284 5.98 12.97 -19.79
C TYR A 284 4.59 13.42 -20.24
N HIS A 285 3.92 14.21 -19.41
CA HIS A 285 2.76 14.99 -19.79
C HIS A 285 3.20 16.27 -20.51
N MET A 286 3.53 16.15 -21.79
CA MET A 286 3.96 17.27 -22.62
C MET A 286 2.75 18.11 -23.06
N ALA A 287 2.87 19.43 -22.95
CA ALA A 287 1.99 20.35 -23.67
C ALA A 287 2.52 20.49 -25.10
N VAL A 288 1.70 20.14 -26.10
CA VAL A 288 2.09 20.15 -27.52
C VAL A 288 1.37 21.30 -28.19
N ASP A 289 2.04 22.45 -28.26
CA ASP A 289 1.61 23.74 -28.83
C ASP A 289 0.17 24.21 -28.52
N ASN A 290 -0.06 25.53 -28.59
CA ASN A 290 -1.27 26.17 -28.07
C ASN A 290 -2.58 25.91 -28.84
N ALA A 291 -2.69 24.83 -29.62
CA ALA A 291 -3.92 24.48 -30.30
C ALA A 291 -5.02 24.15 -29.27
N ALA A 292 -6.18 24.80 -29.38
CA ALA A 292 -7.29 24.58 -28.44
C ALA A 292 -7.72 23.09 -28.34
N ALA A 293 -7.52 22.32 -29.42
CA ALA A 293 -7.80 20.88 -29.46
C ALA A 293 -6.86 20.05 -28.56
N THR A 294 -5.57 20.40 -28.45
CA THR A 294 -4.61 19.65 -27.62
C THR A 294 -4.87 19.86 -26.12
N LYS A 295 -5.32 21.06 -25.72
CA LYS A 295 -5.68 21.37 -24.33
C LYS A 295 -6.78 20.47 -23.76
N GLN A 296 -7.74 20.05 -24.57
CA GLN A 296 -8.82 19.16 -24.13
C GLN A 296 -8.28 17.76 -23.78
N TYR A 297 -7.35 17.23 -24.57
CA TYR A 297 -6.69 15.94 -24.29
C TYR A 297 -5.70 16.03 -23.11
N GLU A 298 -5.05 17.17 -22.94
CA GLU A 298 -4.25 17.45 -21.74
C GLU A 298 -5.11 17.43 -20.47
N LEU A 299 -6.29 18.08 -20.49
CA LEU A 299 -7.22 18.05 -19.36
C LEU A 299 -7.74 16.63 -19.07
N ALA A 300 -8.08 15.86 -20.11
CA ALA A 300 -8.44 14.45 -19.96
C ALA A 300 -7.33 13.66 -19.26
N SER A 301 -6.08 13.88 -19.67
CA SER A 301 -4.90 13.25 -19.07
C SER A 301 -4.69 13.68 -17.62
N ARG A 302 -4.82 14.97 -17.30
CA ARG A 302 -4.71 15.45 -15.91
C ARG A 302 -5.77 14.82 -15.01
N LEU A 303 -7.03 14.76 -15.46
CA LEU A 303 -8.10 14.10 -14.71
C LEU A 303 -7.82 12.61 -14.46
N SER A 304 -7.43 11.88 -15.50
CA SER A 304 -7.20 10.44 -15.38
C SER A 304 -5.96 10.10 -14.55
N TYR A 305 -4.88 10.88 -14.66
CA TYR A 305 -3.68 10.63 -13.86
C TYR A 305 -3.83 11.10 -12.42
N PHE A 306 -4.56 12.18 -12.18
CA PHE A 306 -4.90 12.60 -10.82
C PHE A 306 -5.73 11.52 -10.10
N LEU A 307 -6.76 10.99 -10.75
CA LEU A 307 -7.75 10.17 -10.06
C LEU A 307 -7.57 8.65 -10.25
N TRP A 308 -6.80 8.20 -11.24
CA TRP A 308 -6.53 6.78 -11.51
C TRP A 308 -5.04 6.44 -11.66
N GLY A 309 -4.13 7.41 -11.70
CA GLY A 309 -2.72 7.13 -12.02
C GLY A 309 -2.51 6.49 -13.41
N SER A 310 -3.48 6.62 -14.33
CA SER A 310 -3.49 5.92 -15.61
C SER A 310 -4.07 6.77 -16.75
N MET A 311 -3.96 6.27 -17.99
CA MET A 311 -4.43 6.99 -19.20
C MET A 311 -5.95 7.22 -19.20
N PRO A 312 -6.44 8.27 -19.91
CA PRO A 312 -7.87 8.50 -20.06
C PRO A 312 -8.56 7.33 -20.72
N ASP A 313 -9.80 7.08 -20.32
CA ASP A 313 -10.65 6.10 -20.99
C ASP A 313 -11.35 6.70 -22.21
N LYS A 314 -12.10 5.86 -22.93
CA LYS A 314 -12.75 6.27 -24.18
C LYS A 314 -13.67 7.48 -24.00
N GLU A 315 -14.42 7.55 -22.89
CA GLU A 315 -15.36 8.64 -22.62
C GLU A 315 -14.62 9.99 -22.47
N LEU A 316 -13.53 10.03 -21.71
CA LEU A 316 -12.69 11.24 -21.63
C LEU A 316 -12.08 11.63 -22.98
N PHE A 317 -11.64 10.65 -23.77
CA PHE A 317 -11.13 10.90 -25.13
C PHE A 317 -12.21 11.47 -26.05
N ASP A 318 -13.44 10.95 -26.01
CA ASP A 318 -14.56 11.40 -26.84
C ASP A 318 -15.01 12.82 -26.44
N LEU A 319 -15.07 13.11 -25.13
CA LEU A 319 -15.38 14.45 -24.62
C LEU A 319 -14.31 15.47 -25.00
N ALA A 320 -13.04 15.05 -24.96
CA ALA A 320 -11.93 15.88 -25.40
C ALA A 320 -11.98 16.15 -26.90
N ALA A 321 -12.26 15.13 -27.71
CA ALA A 321 -12.43 15.23 -29.16
C ALA A 321 -13.57 16.20 -29.53
N ALA A 322 -14.67 16.15 -28.76
CA ALA A 322 -15.82 17.03 -28.96
C ALA A 322 -15.64 18.46 -28.42
N GLY A 323 -14.51 18.76 -27.76
CA GLY A 323 -14.26 20.06 -27.15
C GLY A 323 -15.17 20.41 -25.97
N LYS A 324 -15.76 19.40 -25.32
CA LYS A 324 -16.77 19.59 -24.25
C LYS A 324 -16.20 19.44 -22.84
N LEU A 325 -14.98 18.90 -22.69
CA LEU A 325 -14.45 18.48 -21.39
C LEU A 325 -14.16 19.66 -20.44
N ASN A 326 -13.90 20.85 -20.97
CA ASN A 326 -13.67 22.06 -20.18
C ASN A 326 -14.94 22.70 -19.57
N ALA A 327 -16.13 22.20 -19.89
CA ALA A 327 -17.38 22.69 -19.29
C ALA A 327 -17.47 22.22 -17.83
N ARG A 328 -17.76 23.13 -16.89
CA ARG A 328 -17.80 22.81 -15.45
C ARG A 328 -18.72 21.62 -15.09
N PRO A 329 -19.95 21.51 -15.63
CA PRO A 329 -20.80 20.35 -15.34
C PRO A 329 -20.20 19.03 -15.84
N VAL A 330 -19.45 19.07 -16.94
CA VAL A 330 -18.79 17.88 -17.50
C VAL A 330 -17.61 17.47 -16.63
N ILE A 331 -16.76 18.41 -16.20
CA ILE A 331 -15.66 18.11 -15.27
C ILE A 331 -16.20 17.49 -13.98
N GLU A 332 -17.26 18.07 -13.40
CA GLU A 332 -17.83 17.54 -12.18
C GLU A 332 -18.35 16.10 -12.36
N ALA A 333 -19.14 15.86 -13.42
CA ALA A 333 -19.66 14.53 -13.71
C ALA A 333 -18.54 13.51 -13.92
N GLN A 334 -17.49 13.88 -14.66
CA GLN A 334 -16.33 13.02 -14.87
C GLN A 334 -15.55 12.80 -13.56
N THR A 335 -15.24 13.82 -12.77
CA THR A 335 -14.54 13.65 -11.48
C THR A 335 -15.27 12.68 -10.56
N ARG A 336 -16.60 12.79 -10.42
CA ARG A 336 -17.41 11.84 -9.61
C ARG A 336 -17.35 10.42 -10.19
N ARG A 337 -17.49 10.27 -11.51
CA ARG A 337 -17.38 8.97 -12.20
C ARG A 337 -16.02 8.32 -11.98
N LEU A 338 -14.93 9.09 -12.12
CA LEU A 338 -13.57 8.61 -11.94
C LEU A 338 -13.34 8.15 -10.49
N LEU A 339 -13.79 8.91 -9.49
CA LEU A 339 -13.68 8.54 -8.08
C LEU A 339 -14.52 7.32 -7.67
N ALA A 340 -15.59 7.01 -8.41
CA ALA A 340 -16.43 5.83 -8.18
C ALA A 340 -15.88 4.55 -8.85
N ASP A 341 -14.95 4.69 -9.79
CA ASP A 341 -14.33 3.55 -10.48
C ASP A 341 -13.27 2.88 -9.58
N LYS A 342 -13.15 1.55 -9.67
CA LYS A 342 -12.17 0.76 -8.90
C LYS A 342 -10.72 1.23 -9.08
N ARG A 343 -10.38 1.86 -10.22
CA ARG A 343 -9.05 2.41 -10.47
C ARG A 343 -8.70 3.58 -9.55
N ALA A 344 -9.68 4.18 -8.89
CA ALA A 344 -9.42 5.23 -7.90
C ALA A 344 -8.70 4.72 -6.64
N GLU A 345 -8.66 3.42 -6.40
CA GLU A 345 -7.86 2.84 -5.32
C GLU A 345 -6.37 3.18 -5.47
N ASP A 346 -5.85 3.23 -6.70
CA ASP A 346 -4.47 3.64 -6.96
C ASP A 346 -4.23 5.09 -6.52
N PHE A 347 -5.19 5.99 -6.72
CA PHE A 347 -5.12 7.37 -6.21
C PHE A 347 -5.15 7.37 -4.68
N PHE A 348 -6.10 6.67 -4.05
CA PHE A 348 -6.22 6.66 -2.59
C PHE A 348 -4.97 6.11 -1.91
N GLU A 349 -4.41 5.01 -2.41
CA GLU A 349 -3.19 4.42 -1.88
C GLU A 349 -1.98 5.35 -2.07
N ASN A 350 -1.73 5.81 -3.30
CA ASN A 350 -0.54 6.62 -3.59
C ASN A 350 -0.58 7.97 -2.89
N PHE A 351 -1.71 8.69 -2.97
CA PHE A 351 -1.86 10.00 -2.35
C PHE A 351 -1.70 9.91 -0.83
N THR A 352 -2.44 8.99 -0.19
CA THR A 352 -2.42 8.85 1.28
C THR A 352 -1.05 8.44 1.78
N THR A 353 -0.40 7.47 1.11
CA THR A 353 0.92 6.96 1.50
C THR A 353 1.99 8.03 1.43
N GLN A 354 1.99 8.84 0.35
CA GLN A 354 2.96 9.90 0.14
C GLN A 354 2.70 11.11 1.05
N TRP A 355 1.45 11.59 1.11
CA TRP A 355 1.08 12.75 1.93
C TRP A 355 1.43 12.52 3.39
N LEU A 356 1.03 11.37 3.95
CA LEU A 356 1.19 11.09 5.38
C LEU A 356 2.54 10.43 5.71
N SER A 357 3.34 10.07 4.69
CA SER A 357 4.63 9.38 4.83
C SER A 357 4.56 8.08 5.65
N ILE A 358 3.44 7.36 5.58
CA ILE A 358 3.15 6.19 6.44
C ILE A 358 4.00 4.96 6.10
N ALA A 359 4.65 4.91 4.93
CA ALA A 359 5.59 3.84 4.57
C ALA A 359 6.80 3.78 5.54
N LYS A 360 7.17 4.92 6.16
CA LYS A 360 8.25 5.01 7.15
C LYS A 360 8.01 4.11 8.37
N MET A 361 6.76 3.78 8.71
CA MET A 361 6.46 2.84 9.79
C MET A 361 7.23 1.52 9.66
N LYS A 362 7.36 1.00 8.45
CA LYS A 362 8.02 -0.30 8.19
C LYS A 362 9.53 -0.27 8.50
N THR A 363 10.13 0.92 8.62
CA THR A 363 11.57 1.06 8.94
C THR A 363 11.84 1.18 10.44
N VAL A 364 10.81 1.33 11.28
CA VAL A 364 10.98 1.46 12.72
C VAL A 364 11.26 0.07 13.31
N ASN A 365 12.33 -0.07 14.11
CA ASN A 365 12.63 -1.35 14.76
C ASN A 365 11.91 -1.44 16.11
N ILE A 366 10.90 -2.30 16.23
CA ILE A 366 10.11 -2.44 17.46
C ILE A 366 10.85 -3.27 18.49
N ASN A 367 10.85 -2.79 19.72
CA ASN A 367 11.37 -3.54 20.85
C ASN A 367 10.44 -4.70 21.19
N ARG A 368 10.87 -5.91 20.81
CA ARG A 368 10.12 -7.15 20.98
C ARG A 368 10.00 -7.60 22.42
N ASP A 369 10.95 -7.20 23.25
CA ASP A 369 10.94 -7.56 24.66
C ASP A 369 9.80 -6.83 25.36
N LEU A 370 9.59 -5.55 25.01
CA LEU A 370 8.48 -4.74 25.52
C LEU A 370 7.15 -5.01 24.80
N PHE A 371 7.18 -5.27 23.49
CA PHE A 371 5.99 -5.46 22.66
C PHE A 371 5.98 -6.82 21.94
N PRO A 372 5.97 -7.94 22.69
CA PRO A 372 6.12 -9.28 22.13
C PRO A 372 5.01 -9.70 21.15
N ARG A 373 3.82 -9.07 21.23
CA ARG A 373 2.70 -9.33 20.31
C ARG A 373 2.84 -8.59 18.97
N PHE A 374 3.53 -7.45 18.91
CA PHE A 374 3.51 -6.53 17.77
C PHE A 374 4.31 -7.01 16.55
N LEU A 375 5.36 -7.79 16.75
CA LEU A 375 6.14 -8.38 15.67
C LEU A 375 5.68 -9.82 15.44
N TYR A 376 4.85 -10.02 14.42
CA TYR A 376 4.29 -11.32 14.08
C TYR A 376 5.40 -12.24 13.57
N THR A 377 5.63 -13.30 14.36
CA THR A 377 6.35 -14.55 14.10
C THR A 377 7.81 -14.42 13.63
N VAL A 378 8.76 -14.74 14.51
CA VAL A 378 10.17 -15.02 14.15
C VAL A 378 10.43 -16.50 14.42
N HIS A 379 11.05 -17.23 13.48
CA HIS A 379 11.55 -18.60 13.69
C HIS A 379 13.00 -18.56 14.20
N ILE A 380 13.38 -19.62 14.92
CA ILE A 380 14.73 -19.84 15.46
C ILE A 380 15.74 -19.86 14.31
N GLY A 381 16.71 -18.95 14.33
CA GLY A 381 17.80 -18.87 13.33
C GLY A 381 17.70 -17.74 12.31
N ALA A 382 16.55 -17.05 12.21
CA ALA A 382 16.51 -15.71 11.62
C ALA A 382 17.13 -14.71 12.63
N ARG A 383 17.76 -13.62 12.17
CA ARG A 383 18.23 -12.58 13.09
C ARG A 383 17.04 -12.12 13.93
N LEU A 384 17.19 -12.15 15.27
CA LEU A 384 16.22 -11.58 16.20
C LEU A 384 15.89 -10.15 15.74
N GLY A 385 14.63 -9.88 15.36
CA GLY A 385 14.17 -8.54 15.00
C GLY A 385 13.73 -8.31 13.56
N GLN A 386 13.79 -9.29 12.65
CA GLN A 386 13.22 -9.15 11.30
C GLN A 386 11.75 -9.63 11.25
N GLU A 387 10.89 -8.82 10.63
CA GLU A 387 9.49 -9.17 10.34
C GLU A 387 9.40 -10.37 9.41
N GLN A 388 8.39 -11.21 9.63
CA GLN A 388 8.11 -12.29 8.69
C GLN A 388 7.62 -11.70 7.37
N GLN A 389 8.45 -11.75 6.33
CA GLN A 389 8.00 -11.43 4.98
C GLN A 389 6.92 -12.39 4.48
N PHE A 390 6.54 -13.44 5.21
CA PHE A 390 5.61 -14.48 4.76
C PHE A 390 4.14 -14.26 5.17
N ARG A 391 3.76 -13.34 6.07
CA ARG A 391 2.34 -13.08 6.40
C ARG A 391 2.12 -11.58 6.47
N PRO A 392 0.91 -11.08 6.13
CA PRO A 392 0.56 -9.71 6.49
C PRO A 392 0.70 -9.54 8.00
N THR A 393 1.28 -8.41 8.39
CA THR A 393 1.54 -8.06 9.79
C THR A 393 0.59 -6.95 10.22
N ILE A 394 0.56 -6.65 11.53
CA ILE A 394 -0.19 -5.49 12.03
C ILE A 394 0.19 -4.17 11.34
N ARG A 395 1.43 -4.04 10.85
CA ARG A 395 1.87 -2.86 10.10
C ARG A 395 1.25 -2.79 8.71
N ASP A 396 1.12 -3.93 8.04
CA ASP A 396 0.40 -3.97 6.76
C ASP A 396 -1.07 -3.61 6.98
N TYR A 397 -1.67 -4.11 8.06
CA TYR A 397 -3.04 -3.75 8.42
C TYR A 397 -3.21 -2.28 8.84
N MET A 398 -2.25 -1.69 9.55
CA MET A 398 -2.25 -0.26 9.88
C MET A 398 -2.11 0.63 8.64
N HIS A 399 -1.39 0.17 7.61
CA HIS A 399 -1.29 0.88 6.34
C HIS A 399 -2.65 0.85 5.62
N GLU A 400 -3.28 -0.32 5.54
CA GLU A 400 -4.61 -0.49 4.96
C GLU A 400 -5.71 0.26 5.74
N GLU A 401 -5.61 0.36 7.07
CA GLU A 401 -6.48 1.21 7.90
C GLU A 401 -6.45 2.66 7.41
N THR A 402 -5.26 3.24 7.24
CA THR A 402 -5.13 4.65 6.87
C THR A 402 -5.61 4.92 5.45
N VAL A 403 -5.22 4.07 4.49
CA VAL A 403 -5.65 4.20 3.09
C VAL A 403 -7.17 4.04 2.99
N GLY A 404 -7.74 3.01 3.61
CA GLY A 404 -9.17 2.75 3.60
C GLY A 404 -9.99 3.82 4.34
N PHE A 405 -9.46 4.38 5.43
CA PHE A 405 -10.08 5.51 6.12
C PHE A 405 -10.21 6.75 5.21
N ILE A 406 -9.13 7.15 4.54
CA ILE A 406 -9.16 8.29 3.61
C ILE A 406 -10.06 8.00 2.39
N SER A 407 -9.98 6.80 1.83
CA SER A 407 -10.85 6.33 0.74
C SER A 407 -12.33 6.47 1.13
N GLU A 408 -12.70 6.03 2.33
CA GLU A 408 -14.07 6.10 2.83
C GLU A 408 -14.55 7.55 3.01
N LEU A 409 -13.70 8.43 3.54
CA LEU A 409 -14.03 9.86 3.68
C LEU A 409 -14.29 10.52 2.32
N ILE A 410 -13.48 10.20 1.30
CA ILE A 410 -13.67 10.74 -0.06
C ILE A 410 -14.94 10.17 -0.69
N ARG A 411 -15.17 8.86 -0.59
CA ARG A 411 -16.35 8.18 -1.15
C ARG A 411 -17.66 8.70 -0.59
N LYS A 412 -17.71 8.94 0.72
CA LYS A 412 -18.88 9.49 1.41
C LYS A 412 -19.01 11.02 1.25
N ASN A 413 -18.06 11.66 0.58
CA ASN A 413 -17.97 13.12 0.53
C ASN A 413 -18.03 13.74 1.94
N ALA A 414 -17.36 13.11 2.90
CA ALA A 414 -17.31 13.55 4.27
C ALA A 414 -16.48 14.83 4.40
N SER A 415 -16.70 15.57 5.48
CA SER A 415 -15.86 16.74 5.79
C SER A 415 -14.42 16.30 6.01
N VAL A 416 -13.45 17.00 5.41
CA VAL A 416 -12.01 16.78 5.60
C VAL A 416 -11.60 16.85 7.07
N ILE A 417 -12.38 17.58 7.87
CA ILE A 417 -12.13 17.75 9.29
C ILE A 417 -12.18 16.42 10.07
N ASN A 418 -12.83 15.38 9.51
CA ASN A 418 -12.81 14.04 10.07
C ASN A 418 -11.41 13.42 10.17
N ILE A 419 -10.41 13.94 9.44
CA ILE A 419 -9.02 13.50 9.59
C ILE A 419 -8.45 13.82 10.99
N VAL A 420 -9.01 14.79 11.71
CA VAL A 420 -8.60 15.09 13.10
C VAL A 420 -9.37 14.24 14.09
N ASP A 421 -10.69 14.16 13.93
CA ASP A 421 -11.55 13.36 14.79
C ASP A 421 -12.72 12.76 14.02
N SER A 422 -12.95 11.47 14.20
CA SER A 422 -13.93 10.69 13.45
C SER A 422 -14.66 9.74 14.38
N ASP A 423 -15.93 9.49 14.13
CA ASP A 423 -16.78 8.55 14.85
C ASP A 423 -16.64 7.10 14.36
N PHE A 424 -15.73 6.84 13.41
CA PHE A 424 -15.43 5.50 12.91
C PHE A 424 -13.92 5.29 12.67
N ALA A 425 -13.52 4.01 12.65
CA ALA A 425 -12.23 3.54 12.17
C ALA A 425 -12.42 2.49 11.05
N TYR A 426 -11.36 2.23 10.28
CA TYR A 426 -11.37 1.23 9.20
C TYR A 426 -10.51 0.03 9.60
N LEU A 427 -11.14 -1.04 10.09
CA LEU A 427 -10.45 -2.11 10.83
C LEU A 427 -10.78 -3.50 10.28
N ASN A 428 -9.84 -4.43 10.47
CA ASN A 428 -10.06 -5.87 10.46
C ASN A 428 -9.89 -6.45 11.88
N GLU A 429 -10.09 -7.77 12.07
CA GLU A 429 -10.02 -8.39 13.39
C GLU A 429 -8.66 -8.24 14.10
N PRO A 430 -7.50 -8.55 13.46
CA PRO A 430 -6.20 -8.38 14.10
C PRO A 430 -5.95 -6.95 14.61
N LEU A 431 -6.36 -5.95 13.83
CA LEU A 431 -6.19 -4.55 14.19
C LEU A 431 -7.18 -4.11 15.27
N ALA A 432 -8.42 -4.61 15.24
CA ALA A 432 -9.39 -4.38 16.31
C ALA A 432 -8.89 -4.96 17.65
N VAL A 433 -8.35 -6.18 17.66
CA VAL A 433 -7.72 -6.77 18.86
C VAL A 433 -6.49 -5.98 19.31
N HIS A 434 -5.70 -5.47 18.38
CA HIS A 434 -4.59 -4.57 18.72
C HIS A 434 -5.09 -3.31 19.43
N TYR A 435 -6.15 -2.66 18.97
CA TYR A 435 -6.70 -1.48 19.63
C TYR A 435 -7.62 -1.76 20.83
N GLY A 436 -7.97 -3.03 21.09
CA GLY A 436 -8.90 -3.40 22.17
C GLY A 436 -10.37 -3.19 21.82
N ILE A 437 -10.73 -3.28 20.55
CA ILE A 437 -12.09 -3.15 20.03
C ILE A 437 -12.67 -4.55 19.78
N GLY A 438 -13.78 -4.87 20.45
CA GLY A 438 -14.49 -6.14 20.27
C GLY A 438 -15.48 -6.13 19.10
N GLY A 439 -15.96 -7.32 18.71
CA GLY A 439 -17.05 -7.47 17.75
C GLY A 439 -16.65 -7.44 16.26
N VAL A 440 -15.35 -7.35 15.96
CA VAL A 440 -14.81 -7.45 14.58
C VAL A 440 -14.23 -8.84 14.37
N GLN A 441 -14.57 -9.50 13.26
CA GLN A 441 -14.14 -10.87 12.94
C GLN A 441 -13.67 -10.98 11.48
N GLY A 442 -12.58 -11.69 11.23
CA GLY A 442 -12.01 -11.94 9.90
C GLY A 442 -11.04 -10.86 9.42
N LEU A 443 -10.32 -11.17 8.33
CA LEU A 443 -9.27 -10.30 7.78
C LEU A 443 -9.79 -9.15 6.92
N GLY A 444 -11.03 -9.21 6.46
CA GLY A 444 -11.62 -8.16 5.63
C GLY A 444 -11.73 -6.82 6.39
N PHE A 445 -11.28 -5.74 5.80
CA PHE A 445 -11.46 -4.42 6.40
C PHE A 445 -12.90 -3.91 6.28
N ARG A 446 -13.34 -3.13 7.26
CA ARG A 446 -14.66 -2.51 7.29
C ARG A 446 -14.68 -1.26 8.16
N VAL A 447 -15.68 -0.42 7.94
CA VAL A 447 -16.01 0.70 8.82
C VAL A 447 -16.54 0.15 10.14
N VAL A 448 -15.92 0.57 11.25
CA VAL A 448 -16.28 0.20 12.61
C VAL A 448 -16.62 1.46 13.39
N PRO A 449 -17.86 1.62 13.88
CA PRO A 449 -18.23 2.73 14.74
C PRO A 449 -17.39 2.77 16.02
N LEU A 450 -16.92 3.95 16.38
CA LEU A 450 -16.10 4.18 17.56
C LEU A 450 -16.96 4.69 18.71
N LYS A 451 -16.62 4.23 19.92
CA LYS A 451 -17.14 4.76 21.16
C LYS A 451 -16.06 5.58 21.87
N PRO A 452 -16.40 6.55 22.74
CA PRO A 452 -15.43 7.39 23.42
C PRO A 452 -14.33 6.62 24.18
N GLU A 453 -14.68 5.46 24.75
CA GLU A 453 -13.78 4.57 25.47
C GLU A 453 -12.71 3.91 24.59
N HIS A 454 -12.92 3.82 23.27
CA HIS A 454 -11.91 3.28 22.35
C HIS A 454 -10.71 4.23 22.23
N ARG A 455 -10.87 5.52 22.56
CA ARG A 455 -9.82 6.55 22.44
C ARG A 455 -9.19 6.65 21.04
N LEU A 456 -9.90 6.23 20.00
CA LEU A 456 -9.50 6.40 18.61
C LEU A 456 -10.30 7.54 17.93
N GLY A 457 -10.05 7.76 16.65
CA GLY A 457 -10.77 8.69 15.78
C GLY A 457 -9.81 9.56 14.98
N GLY A 458 -9.95 9.61 13.66
CA GLY A 458 -9.06 10.39 12.80
C GLY A 458 -7.60 9.87 12.76
N LEU A 459 -6.76 10.57 12.01
CA LEU A 459 -5.37 10.18 11.71
C LEU A 459 -4.44 10.28 12.93
N LEU A 460 -4.73 11.20 13.87
CA LEU A 460 -3.86 11.43 15.04
C LEU A 460 -3.77 10.22 15.98
N THR A 461 -4.68 9.25 15.84
CA THR A 461 -4.71 8.04 16.68
C THR A 461 -4.45 6.76 15.91
N GLN A 462 -4.12 6.84 14.61
CA GLN A 462 -3.87 5.64 13.80
C GLN A 462 -2.45 5.11 14.00
N GLY A 463 -2.31 3.79 14.00
CA GLY A 463 -1.06 3.09 14.25
C GLY A 463 0.03 3.42 13.23
N SER A 464 -0.32 3.58 11.96
CA SER A 464 0.62 3.94 10.89
C SER A 464 1.41 5.22 11.20
N VAL A 465 0.71 6.23 11.72
CA VAL A 465 1.25 7.53 12.15
C VAL A 465 2.02 7.40 13.46
N LEU A 466 1.41 6.77 14.46
CA LEU A 466 1.97 6.69 15.81
C LEU A 466 3.27 5.87 15.86
N VAL A 467 3.33 4.79 15.08
CA VAL A 467 4.50 3.90 14.99
C VAL A 467 5.59 4.54 14.15
N GLY A 468 5.26 5.10 12.97
CA GLY A 468 6.22 5.77 12.08
C GLY A 468 6.93 6.97 12.72
N ASN A 469 6.36 7.52 13.79
CA ASN A 469 6.89 8.62 14.59
C ASN A 469 7.21 8.17 16.04
N SER A 470 7.81 6.98 16.19
CA SER A 470 8.29 6.43 17.46
C SER A 470 9.74 5.94 17.36
N THR A 471 10.34 5.56 18.49
CA THR A 471 11.64 4.87 18.50
C THR A 471 11.50 3.34 18.42
N GLY A 472 10.26 2.84 18.38
CA GLY A 472 9.91 1.43 18.49
C GLY A 472 10.03 0.83 19.90
N SER A 473 10.70 1.52 20.83
CA SER A 473 10.67 1.21 22.28
C SER A 473 9.77 2.16 23.06
N ALA A 474 9.72 3.42 22.65
CA ALA A 474 8.97 4.48 23.31
C ALA A 474 8.28 5.39 22.26
N PRO A 475 7.20 6.10 22.65
CA PRO A 475 6.67 7.19 21.80
C PRO A 475 7.72 8.26 21.55
N HIS A 476 7.51 9.14 20.57
CA HIS A 476 8.40 10.28 20.33
C HIS A 476 7.60 11.56 20.12
N PRO A 477 7.39 12.39 21.17
CA PRO A 477 6.58 13.60 21.10
C PRO A 477 7.03 14.56 19.99
N ILE A 478 8.34 14.75 19.81
CA ILE A 478 8.87 15.65 18.77
C ILE A 478 8.56 15.16 17.36
N TYR A 479 8.83 13.90 17.02
CA TYR A 479 8.49 13.38 15.70
C TYR A 479 6.98 13.42 15.42
N ARG A 480 6.15 13.14 16.44
CA ARG A 480 4.69 13.27 16.31
C ARG A 480 4.23 14.72 16.15
N ALA A 481 4.88 15.67 16.84
CA ALA A 481 4.64 17.09 16.69
C ALA A 481 5.00 17.59 15.29
N VAL A 482 6.20 17.25 14.80
CA VAL A 482 6.67 17.61 13.45
C VAL A 482 5.68 17.07 12.41
N TRP A 483 5.33 15.78 12.51
CA TRP A 483 4.36 15.18 11.61
C TRP A 483 3.00 15.88 11.66
N LEU A 484 2.45 16.18 12.84
CA LEU A 484 1.17 16.90 12.96
C LEU A 484 1.25 18.29 12.30
N ARG A 485 2.34 19.02 12.55
CA ARG A 485 2.52 20.35 11.98
C ARG A 485 2.66 20.34 10.46
N GLU A 486 3.46 19.44 9.90
CA GLU A 486 3.72 19.40 8.45
C GLU A 486 2.60 18.69 7.66
N ALA A 487 2.15 17.53 8.16
CA ALA A 487 1.19 16.68 7.46
C ALA A 487 -0.25 17.13 7.67
N ILE A 488 -0.61 17.72 8.82
CA ILE A 488 -1.97 18.15 9.12
C ILE A 488 -2.13 19.67 9.02
N LEU A 489 -1.28 20.47 9.66
CA LEU A 489 -1.40 21.93 9.66
C LEU A 489 -0.75 22.63 8.44
N GLY A 490 0.17 21.95 7.74
CA GLY A 490 0.87 22.53 6.58
C GLY A 490 1.97 23.53 6.95
N ASP A 491 2.44 23.51 8.20
CA ASP A 491 3.57 24.30 8.65
C ASP A 491 4.88 23.77 8.03
N GLU A 492 5.86 24.66 7.83
CA GLU A 492 7.25 24.28 7.57
C GLU A 492 8.00 24.22 8.91
N VAL A 493 8.49 23.03 9.28
CA VAL A 493 9.33 22.87 10.48
C VAL A 493 10.79 22.85 10.07
N LYS A 494 11.54 23.87 10.51
CA LYS A 494 12.98 23.94 10.23
C LYS A 494 13.71 22.74 10.86
N PRO A 495 14.72 22.16 10.19
CA PRO A 495 15.52 21.09 10.77
C PRO A 495 16.22 21.58 12.05
N PRO A 496 16.51 20.66 12.99
CA PRO A 496 17.30 21.02 14.16
C PRO A 496 18.72 21.49 13.74
N PRO A 497 19.39 22.33 14.54
CA PRO A 497 20.81 22.65 14.34
C PRO A 497 21.68 21.38 14.23
N ALA A 498 22.78 21.45 13.48
CA ALA A 498 23.63 20.29 13.19
C ALA A 498 24.27 19.63 14.43
N GLU A 499 24.38 20.35 15.54
CA GLU A 499 25.04 19.93 16.78
C GLU A 499 24.05 19.69 17.94
N VAL A 500 22.86 19.14 17.67
CA VAL A 500 21.94 18.76 18.76
C VAL A 500 22.34 17.36 19.30
N PRO A 501 22.86 17.26 20.54
CA PRO A 501 23.15 15.97 21.17
C PRO A 501 21.88 15.15 21.41
N ALA A 502 22.00 13.83 21.58
CA ALA A 502 20.84 12.98 21.87
C ALA A 502 20.16 13.43 23.18
N LEU A 503 18.86 13.14 23.32
CA LEU A 503 18.07 13.48 24.52
C LEU A 503 18.68 12.92 25.81
N SER A 504 19.29 11.73 25.75
CA SER A 504 20.05 11.12 26.87
C SER A 504 21.31 11.91 27.20
N ASP A 505 22.06 12.30 26.17
CA ASP A 505 23.38 12.92 26.31
C ASP A 505 23.28 14.36 26.80
N SER A 506 22.13 14.98 26.56
CA SER A 506 21.83 16.36 26.94
C SER A 506 21.20 16.50 28.33
N ALA A 507 20.45 15.49 28.77
CA ALA A 507 19.87 15.40 30.11
C ALA A 507 20.88 14.90 31.17
N GLY A 508 22.04 14.36 30.76
CA GLY A 508 23.11 13.94 31.67
C GLY A 508 22.67 12.88 32.68
N ASP A 509 23.20 12.92 33.90
CA ASP A 509 22.87 11.98 34.98
C ASP A 509 21.39 12.05 35.42
N SER A 510 20.68 13.14 35.08
CA SER A 510 19.25 13.32 35.37
C SER A 510 18.32 12.64 34.35
N ALA A 511 18.85 12.11 33.24
CA ALA A 511 18.08 11.35 32.27
C ALA A 511 17.46 10.08 32.88
N ASP A 512 18.17 9.47 33.85
CA ASP A 512 17.73 8.26 34.56
C ASP A 512 16.62 8.54 35.60
N GLU A 513 16.34 9.81 35.90
CA GLU A 513 15.29 10.25 36.85
C GLU A 513 13.98 10.70 36.13
N ALA A 514 14.01 10.74 34.79
CA ALA A 514 12.89 11.20 33.99
C ALA A 514 11.86 10.07 33.77
N VAL A 515 10.75 10.14 34.50
CA VAL A 515 9.66 9.13 34.44
C VAL A 515 8.93 9.08 33.09
N SER A 516 8.79 10.24 32.45
CA SER A 516 8.11 10.41 31.16
C SER A 516 8.99 11.12 30.16
N ILE A 517 8.65 11.03 28.87
CA ILE A 517 9.37 11.77 27.84
C ILE A 517 9.12 13.27 28.01
N LYS A 518 7.93 13.69 28.45
CA LYS A 518 7.69 15.08 28.86
C LYS A 518 8.69 15.56 29.91
N ASN A 519 8.98 14.76 30.94
CA ASN A 519 9.94 15.12 31.98
C ASN A 519 11.36 15.19 31.42
N LEU A 520 11.74 14.25 30.56
CA LEU A 520 13.03 14.26 29.86
C LEU A 520 13.18 15.49 28.96
N LEU A 521 12.11 15.86 28.24
CA LEU A 521 12.05 17.07 27.43
C LEU A 521 12.15 18.34 28.28
N ALA A 522 11.54 18.35 29.47
CA ALA A 522 11.66 19.48 30.39
C ALA A 522 13.12 19.70 30.83
N LEU A 523 13.84 18.63 31.18
CA LEU A 523 15.28 18.69 31.46
C LEU A 523 16.09 19.15 30.25
N HIS A 524 15.77 18.62 29.06
CA HIS A 524 16.44 19.01 27.81
C HIS A 524 16.27 20.50 27.47
N ARG A 525 15.14 21.11 27.85
CA ARG A 525 14.83 22.55 27.62
C ARG A 525 15.61 23.50 28.52
N GLU A 526 16.29 23.04 29.56
CA GLU A 526 17.09 23.91 30.43
C GLU A 526 18.24 24.59 29.67
N LYS A 527 18.69 23.99 28.55
CA LYS A 527 19.61 24.62 27.61
C LYS A 527 18.87 25.60 26.70
N GLU A 528 19.32 26.86 26.68
CA GLU A 528 18.69 27.94 25.92
C GLU A 528 18.56 27.64 24.42
N SER A 529 19.57 26.99 23.83
CA SER A 529 19.57 26.56 22.43
C SER A 529 18.49 25.53 22.09
N CYS A 530 18.03 24.75 23.07
CA CYS A 530 17.02 23.70 22.90
C CYS A 530 15.61 24.27 23.13
N ARG A 531 15.46 25.21 24.08
CA ARG A 531 14.18 25.84 24.44
C ARG A 531 13.46 26.48 23.25
N ASP A 532 14.17 27.13 22.34
CA ASP A 532 13.57 27.86 21.20
C ASP A 532 12.78 26.96 20.23
N CYS A 533 13.29 25.76 19.97
CA CYS A 533 12.58 24.77 19.14
C CYS A 533 11.44 24.10 19.92
N HIS A 534 11.69 23.78 21.19
CA HIS A 534 10.78 23.01 22.03
C HIS A 534 9.48 23.75 22.38
N VAL A 535 9.54 25.06 22.66
CA VAL A 535 8.35 25.90 22.86
C VAL A 535 7.37 25.81 21.68
N ARG A 536 7.89 25.58 20.46
CA ARG A 536 7.09 25.51 19.23
C ARG A 536 6.60 24.10 18.88
N LEU A 537 7.19 23.05 19.43
CA LEU A 537 6.90 21.65 19.06
C LEU A 537 6.19 20.87 20.16
N ASP A 538 6.61 21.04 21.41
CA ASP A 538 6.10 20.24 22.51
C ASP A 538 4.59 20.34 22.72
N PRO A 539 3.94 21.50 22.53
CA PRO A 539 2.49 21.56 22.62
C PRO A 539 1.73 20.68 21.64
N TRP A 540 2.35 20.34 20.51
CA TRP A 540 1.79 19.48 19.49
C TRP A 540 2.15 18.00 19.72
N GLY A 541 3.20 17.72 20.49
CA GLY A 541 3.74 16.39 20.71
C GLY A 541 3.30 15.73 22.02
N VAL A 542 3.34 16.47 23.13
CA VAL A 542 3.01 15.97 24.48
C VAL A 542 1.61 15.33 24.57
N PRO A 543 0.56 15.85 23.90
CA PRO A 543 -0.76 15.21 23.90
C PRO A 543 -0.78 13.76 23.36
N PHE A 544 0.23 13.35 22.60
CA PHE A 544 0.39 11.98 22.10
C PHE A 544 1.02 11.01 23.11
N GLU A 545 1.54 11.46 24.26
CA GLU A 545 2.31 10.59 25.17
C GLU A 545 1.49 9.46 25.78
N ARG A 546 0.16 9.60 25.83
CA ARG A 546 -0.77 8.51 26.19
C ARG A 546 -0.94 7.45 25.09
N TYR A 547 -0.12 7.46 24.04
CA TYR A 547 -0.06 6.39 23.04
C TYR A 547 1.35 5.83 22.97
N SER A 548 1.47 4.51 23.09
CA SER A 548 2.74 3.80 23.11
C SER A 548 3.48 3.84 21.76
N ALA A 549 4.68 3.25 21.74
CA ALA A 549 5.48 3.11 20.51
C ALA A 549 4.77 2.28 19.42
N ILE A 550 3.85 1.40 19.83
CA ILE A 550 3.07 0.54 18.93
C ILE A 550 1.68 1.11 18.61
N GLY A 551 1.43 2.38 18.95
CA GLY A 551 0.17 3.06 18.67
C GLY A 551 -1.02 2.64 19.53
N LYS A 552 -0.82 1.86 20.60
CA LYS A 552 -1.89 1.56 21.57
C LYS A 552 -2.05 2.69 22.56
N TYR A 553 -3.28 2.98 22.97
CA TYR A 553 -3.53 3.87 24.11
C TYR A 553 -2.92 3.27 25.38
N GLN A 554 -2.08 4.04 26.05
CA GLN A 554 -1.33 3.68 27.24
C GLN A 554 -1.27 4.92 28.17
N PRO A 555 -2.24 5.08 29.08
CA PRO A 555 -2.32 6.24 29.95
C PRO A 555 -1.39 6.17 31.17
N PHE A 556 -0.80 5.00 31.45
CA PHE A 556 0.07 4.78 32.60
C PHE A 556 1.48 4.38 32.16
N VAL A 557 2.48 4.90 32.87
CA VAL A 557 3.90 4.57 32.69
C VAL A 557 4.51 4.13 34.03
N PRO A 558 5.57 3.31 34.02
CA PRO A 558 6.31 2.97 35.23
C PRO A 558 6.81 4.24 35.93
N LYS A 559 6.80 4.26 37.26
CA LYS A 559 7.39 5.36 38.04
C LYS A 559 8.91 5.45 37.86
N ASP A 560 9.48 6.56 38.33
CA ASP A 560 10.93 6.77 38.32
C ASP A 560 11.68 5.54 38.86
N LYS A 561 12.81 5.20 38.23
CA LYS A 561 13.69 4.07 38.59
C LYS A 561 13.04 2.67 38.53
N VAL A 562 11.77 2.55 38.13
CA VAL A 562 11.10 1.26 37.89
C VAL A 562 11.44 0.75 36.49
N ARG A 563 12.34 -0.23 36.41
CA ARG A 563 12.67 -0.89 35.14
C ARG A 563 11.62 -1.91 34.74
N VAL A 564 11.05 -1.74 33.54
CA VAL A 564 10.16 -2.74 32.92
C VAL A 564 11.01 -3.82 32.29
N ARG A 565 10.87 -5.05 32.78
CA ARG A 565 11.49 -6.19 32.11
C ARG A 565 10.71 -6.55 30.85
N GLY A 566 11.42 -7.05 29.86
CA GLY A 566 10.80 -7.71 28.72
C GLY A 566 10.07 -9.00 29.07
N PHE A 567 9.22 -9.45 28.15
CA PHE A 567 8.59 -10.76 28.22
C PHE A 567 9.63 -11.88 28.31
N LYS A 568 9.49 -12.74 29.32
CA LYS A 568 10.33 -13.92 29.54
C LYS A 568 9.43 -15.13 29.68
N HIS A 569 9.36 -15.96 28.64
CA HIS A 569 8.52 -17.16 28.61
C HIS A 569 8.70 -18.07 29.85
N LYS A 570 9.94 -18.22 30.37
CA LYS A 570 10.21 -19.02 31.58
C LYS A 570 9.52 -18.48 32.85
N GLN A 571 9.29 -17.18 32.94
CA GLN A 571 8.72 -16.51 34.12
C GLN A 571 7.23 -16.25 33.92
N ASP A 572 6.87 -15.63 32.79
CA ASP A 572 5.51 -15.19 32.50
C ASP A 572 4.59 -16.33 32.07
N LYS A 573 5.17 -17.41 31.50
CA LYS A 573 4.51 -18.56 30.87
C LYS A 573 3.65 -18.22 29.65
N THR A 574 2.92 -17.11 29.67
CA THR A 574 2.01 -16.63 28.62
C THR A 574 2.06 -15.10 28.51
N LEU A 575 1.56 -14.55 27.39
CA LEU A 575 1.43 -13.10 27.25
C LEU A 575 0.42 -12.49 28.24
N ALA A 576 -0.61 -13.25 28.64
CA ALA A 576 -1.50 -12.85 29.74
C ALA A 576 -0.73 -12.72 31.06
N GLY A 577 0.17 -13.66 31.37
CA GLY A 577 1.03 -13.56 32.55
C GLY A 577 1.96 -12.35 32.51
N TYR A 578 2.46 -11.98 31.33
CA TYR A 578 3.24 -10.75 31.16
C TYR A 578 2.39 -9.49 31.38
N GLN A 579 1.15 -9.48 30.88
CA GLN A 579 0.22 -8.39 31.14
C GLN A 579 -0.09 -8.24 32.63
N GLU A 580 -0.21 -9.35 33.38
CA GLU A 580 -0.35 -9.28 34.84
C GLU A 580 0.89 -8.72 35.52
N TYR A 581 2.09 -9.07 35.05
CA TYR A 581 3.32 -8.40 35.52
C TYR A 581 3.28 -6.88 35.23
N LEU A 582 2.89 -6.47 34.02
CA LEU A 582 2.76 -5.06 33.67
C LEU A 582 1.69 -4.31 34.48
N LYS A 583 0.69 -5.02 35.04
CA LYS A 583 -0.27 -4.45 35.99
C LYS A 583 0.27 -4.39 37.41
N SER A 584 1.18 -5.30 37.77
CA SER A 584 1.81 -5.37 39.10
C SER A 584 2.89 -4.31 39.33
N ILE A 585 3.45 -3.75 38.25
CA ILE A 585 4.45 -2.69 38.38
C ILE A 585 3.80 -1.41 38.90
N TYR A 586 4.54 -0.70 39.75
CA TYR A 586 4.11 0.60 40.22
C TYR A 586 4.15 1.61 39.07
N THR A 587 3.00 2.19 38.76
CA THR A 587 2.82 3.11 37.64
C THR A 587 2.24 4.44 38.10
N GLU A 588 2.39 5.45 37.25
CA GLU A 588 1.72 6.74 37.35
C GLU A 588 1.07 7.12 36.04
N GLU A 589 0.09 8.01 36.13
CA GLU A 589 -0.59 8.53 34.94
C GLU A 589 0.34 9.46 34.16
N VAL A 590 0.38 9.30 32.85
CA VAL A 590 1.12 10.18 31.94
C VAL A 590 0.45 11.56 31.96
N ASP A 591 1.19 12.55 32.43
CA ASP A 591 0.83 13.96 32.29
C ASP A 591 0.99 14.42 30.83
N ALA A 592 -0.09 14.28 30.06
CA ALA A 592 -0.16 14.73 28.68
C ALA A 592 -0.64 16.19 28.55
N SER A 593 -0.50 17.01 29.60
CA SER A 593 -0.86 18.43 29.55
C SER A 593 0.20 19.27 28.84
N SER A 594 -0.23 20.19 27.97
CA SER A 594 0.63 21.19 27.37
C SER A 594 -0.15 22.41 26.93
N ARG A 595 0.49 23.59 26.91
CA ARG A 595 -0.13 24.83 26.44
C ARG A 595 0.12 25.01 24.95
N VAL A 596 -0.93 24.97 24.13
CA VAL A 596 -0.81 25.25 22.69
C VAL A 596 -0.41 26.71 22.43
N PRO A 597 0.32 27.00 21.35
CA PRO A 597 0.78 28.36 21.06
C PRO A 597 -0.38 29.35 21.03
N HIS A 598 -0.27 30.42 21.83
CA HIS A 598 -1.30 31.46 21.99
C HIS A 598 -2.70 30.94 22.36
N GLY A 599 -2.81 29.76 22.98
CA GLY A 599 -4.10 29.14 23.29
C GLY A 599 -4.18 28.47 24.67
N PRO A 600 -5.19 27.61 24.87
CA PRO A 600 -5.46 26.98 26.17
C PRO A 600 -4.40 25.93 26.53
N VAL A 601 -4.45 25.46 27.78
CA VAL A 601 -3.81 24.19 28.13
C VAL A 601 -4.71 23.07 27.63
N VAL A 602 -4.14 22.10 26.94
CA VAL A 602 -4.82 20.86 26.53
C VAL A 602 -4.22 19.67 27.26
N ASN A 603 -5.05 18.73 27.68
CA ASN A 603 -4.66 17.50 28.35
C ASN A 603 -4.94 16.27 27.47
N GLY A 604 -3.92 15.84 26.75
CA GLY A 604 -4.00 14.67 25.88
C GLY A 604 -4.78 14.89 24.58
N MET A 605 -4.87 13.82 23.80
CA MET A 605 -5.33 13.86 22.41
C MET A 605 -6.75 14.40 22.22
N GLN A 606 -7.68 14.09 23.13
CA GLN A 606 -9.08 14.51 22.98
C GLN A 606 -9.25 16.03 23.08
N GLU A 607 -8.54 16.68 24.01
CA GLU A 607 -8.56 18.14 24.12
C GLU A 607 -7.77 18.81 22.98
N LEU A 608 -6.65 18.21 22.54
CA LEU A 608 -5.93 18.69 21.37
C LEU A 608 -6.81 18.65 20.11
N LYS A 609 -7.52 17.55 19.87
CA LYS A 609 -8.48 17.42 18.77
C LYS A 609 -9.55 18.51 18.86
N LYS A 610 -10.20 18.68 20.01
CA LYS A 610 -11.20 19.74 20.22
C LYS A 610 -10.63 21.13 19.91
N TYR A 611 -9.41 21.43 20.32
CA TYR A 611 -8.74 22.69 19.99
C TYR A 611 -8.49 22.84 18.49
N LEU A 612 -7.93 21.83 17.82
CA LEU A 612 -7.69 21.84 16.37
C LEU A 612 -8.99 22.06 15.59
N LEU A 613 -10.07 21.36 16.00
CA LEU A 613 -11.41 21.49 15.43
C LEU A 613 -12.07 22.84 15.72
N LYS A 614 -11.64 23.57 16.74
CA LYS A 614 -12.22 24.87 17.07
C LYS A 614 -11.47 26.01 16.42
N GLU A 615 -10.14 25.97 16.50
CA GLU A 615 -9.28 27.13 16.20
C GLU A 615 -8.46 26.97 14.92
N ARG A 616 -8.30 25.75 14.38
CA ARG A 616 -7.35 25.46 13.28
C ARG A 616 -7.96 24.72 12.09
N LYS A 617 -9.29 24.61 12.00
CA LYS A 617 -10.00 23.89 10.91
C LYS A 617 -9.59 24.38 9.51
N ASP A 618 -9.50 25.69 9.34
CA ASP A 618 -9.19 26.28 8.04
C ASP A 618 -7.78 25.92 7.57
N GLU A 619 -6.81 25.92 8.47
CA GLU A 619 -5.43 25.55 8.14
C GLU A 619 -5.31 24.07 7.77
N ILE A 620 -6.06 23.21 8.46
CA ILE A 620 -6.16 21.79 8.13
C ILE A 620 -6.72 21.62 6.71
N ALA A 621 -7.84 22.27 6.42
CA ALA A 621 -8.45 22.21 5.09
C ALA A 621 -7.54 22.81 4.01
N GLU A 622 -6.88 23.93 4.29
CA GLU A 622 -5.94 24.58 3.38
C GLU A 622 -4.77 23.66 3.03
N ASN A 623 -4.18 23.00 4.03
CA ASN A 623 -3.09 22.06 3.80
C ASN A 623 -3.56 20.87 2.95
N VAL A 624 -4.74 20.30 3.21
CA VAL A 624 -5.27 19.22 2.36
C VAL A 624 -5.50 19.69 0.91
N ILE A 625 -6.01 20.90 0.71
CA ILE A 625 -6.10 21.51 -0.63
C ILE A 625 -4.72 21.58 -1.28
N ARG A 626 -3.70 22.06 -0.56
CA ARG A 626 -2.33 22.17 -1.07
C ARG A 626 -1.75 20.82 -1.46
N ARG A 627 -1.98 19.77 -0.67
CA ARG A 627 -1.50 18.41 -0.91
C ARG A 627 -2.20 17.80 -2.13
N LEU A 628 -3.53 17.91 -2.22
CA LEU A 628 -4.31 17.44 -3.36
C LEU A 628 -3.96 18.20 -4.65
N MET A 629 -3.77 19.52 -4.57
CA MET A 629 -3.34 20.31 -5.72
C MET A 629 -1.96 19.87 -6.20
N THR A 630 -0.97 19.78 -5.31
CA THR A 630 0.39 19.30 -5.64
C THR A 630 0.35 17.95 -6.33
N TYR A 631 -0.42 17.00 -5.79
CA TYR A 631 -0.57 15.67 -6.37
C TYR A 631 -1.26 15.72 -7.73
N GLY A 632 -2.37 16.45 -7.85
CA GLY A 632 -3.17 16.51 -9.09
C GLY A 632 -2.51 17.27 -10.23
N ILE A 633 -1.68 18.28 -9.96
CA ILE A 633 -0.96 19.03 -11.00
C ILE A 633 0.46 18.49 -11.26
N GLY A 634 0.98 17.61 -10.39
CA GLY A 634 2.28 16.97 -10.55
C GLY A 634 3.49 17.89 -10.37
N ARG A 635 3.35 19.00 -9.63
CA ARG A 635 4.45 19.92 -9.28
C ARG A 635 4.21 20.58 -7.93
N GLU A 636 5.28 21.08 -7.32
CA GLU A 636 5.18 21.92 -6.13
C GLU A 636 4.39 23.20 -6.41
N LEU A 637 3.65 23.65 -5.38
CA LEU A 637 2.95 24.93 -5.42
C LEU A 637 3.95 26.07 -5.25
N THR A 638 3.77 27.09 -6.08
CA THR A 638 4.54 28.32 -6.05
C THR A 638 3.77 29.41 -5.31
N TYR A 639 4.43 30.53 -5.05
CA TYR A 639 3.78 31.72 -4.49
C TYR A 639 2.55 32.20 -5.29
N ARG A 640 2.49 31.95 -6.61
CA ARG A 640 1.34 32.34 -7.44
C ARG A 640 0.09 31.51 -7.14
N ASP A 641 0.28 30.23 -6.78
CA ASP A 641 -0.84 29.31 -6.53
C ASP A 641 -1.60 29.64 -5.23
N ARG A 642 -1.03 30.48 -4.35
CA ARG A 642 -1.65 30.87 -3.07
C ARG A 642 -3.03 31.52 -3.22
N PHE A 643 -3.26 32.24 -4.31
CA PHE A 643 -4.54 32.92 -4.55
C PHE A 643 -5.63 31.90 -4.89
N GLU A 644 -5.29 30.88 -5.70
CA GLU A 644 -6.20 29.79 -6.01
C GLU A 644 -6.48 28.94 -4.77
N VAL A 645 -5.45 28.63 -3.96
CA VAL A 645 -5.62 27.91 -2.68
C VAL A 645 -6.59 28.65 -1.76
N LYS A 646 -6.44 29.97 -1.58
CA LYS A 646 -7.36 30.78 -0.75
C LYS A 646 -8.79 30.75 -1.29
N LYS A 647 -8.97 30.80 -2.60
CA LYS A 647 -10.29 30.72 -3.25
C LYS A 647 -10.94 29.35 -3.03
N LEU A 648 -10.18 28.27 -3.20
CA LEU A 648 -10.64 26.91 -2.96
C LEU A 648 -10.98 26.69 -1.49
N LEU A 649 -10.20 27.25 -0.56
CA LEU A 649 -10.50 27.21 0.87
C LEU A 649 -11.85 27.88 1.16
N LYS A 650 -12.11 29.06 0.60
CA LYS A 650 -13.40 29.75 0.77
C LYS A 650 -14.58 28.90 0.25
N GLN A 651 -14.44 28.29 -0.93
CA GLN A 651 -15.46 27.38 -1.47
C GLN A 651 -15.68 26.15 -0.57
N SER A 652 -14.59 25.62 -0.01
CA SER A 652 -14.62 24.51 0.94
C SER A 652 -15.35 24.90 2.22
N GLN A 653 -15.12 26.10 2.76
CA GLN A 653 -15.86 26.61 3.93
C GLN A 653 -17.37 26.65 3.66
N GLU A 654 -17.78 27.16 2.49
CA GLU A 654 -19.20 27.29 2.09
C GLU A 654 -19.93 25.94 2.00
N ASN A 655 -19.22 24.84 1.71
CA ASN A 655 -19.83 23.50 1.58
C ASN A 655 -19.59 22.56 2.77
N GLY A 656 -18.99 23.04 3.86
CA GLY A 656 -18.70 22.25 5.06
C GLY A 656 -17.43 21.40 4.96
N TYR A 657 -16.48 21.83 4.12
CA TYR A 657 -15.19 21.20 3.83
C TYR A 657 -15.27 19.79 3.28
N LYS A 658 -16.24 19.54 2.40
CA LYS A 658 -16.52 18.23 1.85
C LYS A 658 -15.43 17.77 0.88
N LEU A 659 -14.86 16.59 1.09
CA LEU A 659 -13.66 16.12 0.40
C LEU A 659 -13.84 15.89 -1.11
N GLN A 660 -14.94 15.27 -1.53
CA GLN A 660 -15.20 15.05 -2.97
C GLN A 660 -15.47 16.38 -3.67
N ASP A 661 -16.22 17.28 -3.02
CA ASP A 661 -16.50 18.61 -3.56
C ASP A 661 -15.22 19.46 -3.64
N LEU A 662 -14.30 19.33 -2.68
CA LEU A 662 -12.96 19.95 -2.72
C LEU A 662 -12.16 19.45 -3.93
N ILE A 663 -12.13 18.14 -4.18
CA ILE A 663 -11.47 17.55 -5.37
C ILE A 663 -12.10 18.11 -6.66
N ILE A 664 -13.43 18.21 -6.72
CA ILE A 664 -14.15 18.80 -7.87
C ILE A 664 -13.75 20.27 -8.06
N SER A 665 -13.70 21.06 -6.99
CA SER A 665 -13.27 22.46 -7.04
C SER A 665 -11.82 22.59 -7.55
N ILE A 666 -10.92 21.69 -7.14
CA ILE A 666 -9.55 21.63 -7.70
C ILE A 666 -9.61 21.33 -9.20
N CYS A 667 -10.39 20.35 -9.63
CA CYS A 667 -10.54 20.02 -11.05
C CYS A 667 -11.14 21.17 -11.89
N HIS A 668 -11.94 22.06 -11.28
CA HIS A 668 -12.44 23.28 -11.92
C HIS A 668 -11.44 24.44 -11.92
N SER A 669 -10.36 24.36 -11.14
CA SER A 669 -9.44 25.49 -10.97
C SER A 669 -8.67 25.81 -12.26
N PRO A 670 -8.44 27.09 -12.58
CA PRO A 670 -7.56 27.52 -13.68
C PRO A 670 -6.20 26.85 -13.68
N THR A 671 -5.60 26.66 -12.49
CA THR A 671 -4.30 26.00 -12.32
C THR A 671 -4.35 24.54 -12.81
N PHE A 672 -5.43 23.82 -12.53
CA PHE A 672 -5.61 22.44 -12.99
C PHE A 672 -5.97 22.36 -14.48
N THR A 673 -6.91 23.18 -14.93
CA THR A 673 -7.35 23.16 -16.33
C THR A 673 -6.32 23.75 -17.30
N GLY A 674 -5.32 24.47 -16.80
CA GLY A 674 -4.31 25.15 -17.61
C GLY A 674 -4.83 26.43 -18.27
N ASN A 675 -5.96 26.96 -17.81
CA ASN A 675 -6.53 28.24 -18.25
C ASN A 675 -6.05 29.36 -17.32
N LEU A 676 -4.73 29.55 -17.20
CA LEU A 676 -4.20 30.71 -16.50
C LEU A 676 -4.53 31.96 -17.33
N ASN A 677 -5.66 32.61 -17.03
CA ASN A 677 -5.84 33.99 -17.45
C ASN A 677 -4.66 34.77 -16.88
N ARG A 678 -3.79 35.25 -17.76
CA ARG A 678 -2.75 36.21 -17.42
C ARG A 678 -3.44 37.57 -17.27
N GLU A 679 -4.17 37.75 -16.18
CA GLU A 679 -4.65 39.06 -15.73
C GLU A 679 -3.89 39.47 -14.47
#